data_AF-A0A7V4M4A0-F1
#
_entry.id   AF-A0A7V4M4A0-F1
#
_cell.length_a   1.000
_cell.length_b   1.000
_cell.length_c   1.000
_cell.angle_alpha   90.00
_cell.angle_beta   90.00
_cell.angle_gamma   90.00
#
_symmetry.space_group_name_H-M   'P 1'
#
loop_
_entity.id
_entity.type
_entity.pdbx_description
1 polymer ?
#
loop_
_entity_poly.entity_id
_entity_poly.type
_entity_poly.pdbx_seq_one_letter_code
_entity_poly.pdbx_strand_id
1 'polypeptide(L)'
;MAETLEGAGEGLLARLDRLYEFERQPVTDDKLQPGAYFAGVYSGEHIAATEFVIGAAFVSFGAAASDVLAGLLVGNLLAVLSWTLVCAPIAYQTRLTLYWYLRKIAGPAVTIAYNVLNAILHCILAGAMFTVSASALRIFFKIPPQTGWLPTDYRFVFVVFAVGAVVVTLAILGFKRLAQFATVCAPWMVLMFVAGALVTLPVLGNVNSLSKLWDVARTKVWIGPQWGQEHPLGFWHVAAFAWVCNLATHLGLSDMALFRFAKRPWYGVYSAFGMYLGHFVAWICAGIMGAAAAAVARQPLRELDSGAVAYSALGVMGAVCVVLAGWSTANPTLYRAGLAFQAVTPGWPRWLVTLLAGAVTTLVACSPFVFLRLLGFVAIYGILLFPVGAIVIAEHWIFPRLGLARFWSTRKGQVLNWPALAAWLAGVGLAAGAWIAKTGFGHEILHEFFLAVPVWIVTTATYLVLAAAAGAREPAPSASVGDTAPLIVPTARSELPAGTSLGAMENALYYVSGLAAIGILGWWVVGDFVRTVLSAGGEIAAEPEPTPPTFGLIQFAFFAAAAIWFHFREKSLAFDWTLALGTGVVAVASLTLCLGYAVSVFLGFTPADAFRAHLIVLSIVYFISSVVWLRQWEKRPKRRPW
;
A
#
# COMPACT_ATOMS: atom_id res chain seq x y z
N MET A 1 32.69 23.11 -22.59
CA MET A 1 32.53 22.29 -21.35
C MET A 1 31.25 22.61 -20.58
N ALA A 2 30.58 23.74 -20.81
CA ALA A 2 29.25 24.04 -20.25
C ALA A 2 28.09 23.47 -21.09
N GLU A 3 28.19 23.48 -22.43
CA GLU A 3 27.14 22.96 -23.33
C GLU A 3 26.95 21.43 -23.28
N THR A 4 27.96 20.67 -22.85
CA THR A 4 27.86 19.21 -22.74
C THR A 4 27.14 18.72 -21.48
N LEU A 5 26.90 19.58 -20.50
CA LEU A 5 26.18 19.24 -19.26
C LEU A 5 24.67 19.56 -19.33
N GLU A 6 24.25 20.53 -20.15
CA GLU A 6 22.83 20.86 -20.36
C GLU A 6 22.09 19.80 -21.19
N GLY A 7 22.73 19.26 -22.24
CA GLY A 7 22.11 18.24 -23.10
C GLY A 7 21.86 16.88 -22.43
N ALA A 8 22.60 16.54 -21.37
CA ALA A 8 22.39 15.31 -20.61
C ALA A 8 21.17 15.38 -19.67
N GLY A 9 20.89 16.57 -19.12
CA GLY A 9 19.74 16.83 -18.24
C GLY A 9 18.42 16.88 -19.00
N GLU A 10 18.39 17.55 -20.16
CA GLU A 10 17.19 17.61 -21.03
C GLU A 10 16.81 16.23 -21.58
N GLY A 11 17.81 15.40 -21.93
CA GLY A 11 17.58 14.04 -22.42
C GLY A 11 16.98 13.10 -21.38
N LEU A 12 17.35 13.24 -20.09
CA LEU A 12 16.79 12.44 -19.00
C LEU A 12 15.35 12.86 -18.70
N LEU A 13 15.08 14.15 -18.59
CA LEU A 13 13.74 14.69 -18.30
C LEU A 13 12.75 14.40 -19.44
N ALA A 14 13.15 14.59 -20.71
CA ALA A 14 12.32 14.25 -21.86
C ALA A 14 12.08 12.74 -22.02
N ARG A 15 13.05 11.89 -21.63
CA ARG A 15 12.87 10.43 -21.58
C ARG A 15 11.96 10.00 -20.43
N LEU A 16 11.97 10.70 -19.30
CA LEU A 16 11.06 10.46 -18.18
C LEU A 16 9.64 10.88 -18.55
N ASP A 17 9.44 12.00 -19.25
CA ASP A 17 8.12 12.46 -19.68
C ASP A 17 7.48 11.53 -20.74
N ARG A 18 8.28 10.96 -21.66
CA ARG A 18 7.81 9.94 -22.63
C ARG A 18 7.34 8.64 -21.98
N LEU A 19 7.70 8.33 -20.73
CA LEU A 19 7.26 7.12 -20.04
C LEU A 19 5.82 7.22 -19.49
N TYR A 20 5.14 8.38 -19.59
CA TYR A 20 3.85 8.65 -18.93
C TYR A 20 2.70 9.01 -19.91
N GLU A 21 2.75 8.45 -21.12
CA GLU A 21 2.02 8.75 -22.36
C GLU A 21 0.46 8.73 -22.32
N PHE A 22 -0.20 8.35 -21.21
CA PHE A 22 -1.65 8.07 -21.20
C PHE A 22 -2.47 8.88 -20.19
N GLU A 23 -1.93 9.88 -19.50
CA GLU A 23 -2.72 10.61 -18.48
C GLU A 23 -3.93 11.37 -19.07
N ARG A 24 -3.92 11.68 -20.36
CA ARG A 24 -4.95 12.50 -21.05
C ARG A 24 -5.73 11.81 -22.15
N GLN A 25 -5.44 10.53 -22.41
CA GLN A 25 -6.04 9.78 -23.51
C GLN A 25 -6.34 8.33 -23.10
N PRO A 26 -7.28 7.65 -23.76
CA PRO A 26 -7.54 6.23 -23.56
C PRO A 26 -6.26 5.39 -23.65
N VAL A 27 -6.16 4.37 -22.80
CA VAL A 27 -5.08 3.39 -22.85
C VAL A 27 -5.26 2.49 -24.09
N THR A 28 -4.19 2.31 -24.87
CA THR A 28 -4.17 1.42 -26.04
C THR A 28 -4.02 -0.06 -25.65
N ASP A 29 -4.48 -0.96 -26.52
CA ASP A 29 -4.54 -2.41 -26.24
C ASP A 29 -3.17 -3.05 -25.97
N ASP A 30 -2.10 -2.53 -26.57
CA ASP A 30 -0.72 -3.02 -26.39
C ASP A 30 -0.16 -2.73 -24.98
N LYS A 31 -0.80 -1.82 -24.23
CA LYS A 31 -0.40 -1.41 -22.88
C LYS A 31 -1.22 -2.08 -21.77
N LEU A 32 -2.22 -2.89 -22.12
CA LEU A 32 -3.07 -3.57 -21.13
C LEU A 32 -2.27 -4.59 -20.30
N GLN A 33 -2.55 -4.60 -19.00
CA GLN A 33 -1.80 -5.37 -18.02
C GLN A 33 -2.50 -6.70 -17.66
N PRO A 34 -1.74 -7.78 -17.37
CA PRO A 34 -2.31 -9.04 -16.91
C PRO A 34 -2.84 -8.94 -15.46
N GLY A 35 -3.69 -9.87 -15.04
CA GLY A 35 -4.26 -9.89 -13.68
C GLY A 35 -3.22 -9.89 -12.55
N ALA A 36 -2.10 -10.61 -12.74
CA ALA A 36 -0.99 -10.64 -11.78
C ALA A 36 -0.40 -9.25 -11.48
N TYR A 37 -0.43 -8.33 -12.44
CA TYR A 37 -0.02 -6.93 -12.21
C TYR A 37 -0.92 -6.27 -11.17
N PHE A 38 -2.24 -6.42 -11.31
CA PHE A 38 -3.21 -5.86 -10.36
C PHE A 38 -3.09 -6.50 -8.99
N ALA A 39 -2.91 -7.83 -8.91
CA ALA A 39 -2.69 -8.52 -7.65
C ALA A 39 -1.44 -7.98 -6.93
N GLY A 40 -0.33 -7.79 -7.65
CA GLY A 40 0.91 -7.24 -7.10
C GLY A 40 0.78 -5.78 -6.64
N VAL A 41 0.12 -4.93 -7.43
CA VAL A 41 -0.14 -3.53 -7.08
C VAL A 41 -1.02 -3.42 -5.83
N TYR A 42 -2.16 -4.13 -5.78
CA TYR A 42 -3.04 -4.11 -4.60
C TYR A 42 -2.37 -4.69 -3.37
N SER A 43 -1.57 -5.75 -3.52
CA SER A 43 -0.77 -6.29 -2.42
C SER A 43 0.23 -5.24 -1.90
N GLY A 44 1.01 -4.63 -2.78
CA GLY A 44 2.02 -3.64 -2.37
C GLY A 44 1.45 -2.34 -1.81
N GLU A 45 0.24 -1.95 -2.22
CA GLU A 45 -0.41 -0.73 -1.76
C GLU A 45 -1.12 -0.90 -0.41
N HIS A 46 -1.74 -2.07 -0.17
CA HIS A 46 -2.60 -2.32 1.00
C HIS A 46 -2.00 -3.25 2.06
N ILE A 47 -0.87 -3.90 1.80
CA ILE A 47 -0.03 -4.44 2.87
C ILE A 47 0.91 -3.31 3.29
N ALA A 48 0.37 -2.40 4.10
CA ALA A 48 0.89 -1.06 4.28
C ALA A 48 1.27 -0.80 5.75
N ALA A 49 1.81 0.40 5.98
CA ALA A 49 2.12 0.87 7.32
C ALA A 49 0.85 1.12 8.16
N THR A 50 -0.26 1.45 7.49
CA THR A 50 -1.57 1.65 8.11
C THR A 50 -2.01 0.44 8.92
N GLU A 51 -1.63 -0.76 8.52
CA GLU A 51 -2.07 -2.03 9.08
C GLU A 51 -1.60 -2.19 10.52
N PHE A 52 -0.39 -1.73 10.83
CA PHE A 52 0.14 -1.70 12.21
C PHE A 52 -0.66 -0.77 13.10
N VAL A 53 -1.12 0.37 12.57
CA VAL A 53 -1.90 1.36 13.34
C VAL A 53 -3.35 0.89 13.50
N ILE A 54 -3.99 0.48 12.42
CA ILE A 54 -5.41 0.11 12.39
C ILE A 54 -5.67 -1.19 13.16
N GLY A 55 -4.82 -2.21 13.00
CA GLY A 55 -4.96 -3.45 13.75
C GLY A 55 -4.88 -3.25 15.27
N ALA A 56 -3.94 -2.42 15.72
CA ALA A 56 -3.83 -2.01 17.11
C ALA A 56 -4.99 -1.11 17.58
N ALA A 57 -5.57 -0.31 16.66
CA ALA A 57 -6.72 0.54 16.97
C ALA A 57 -7.96 -0.29 17.32
N PHE A 58 -8.24 -1.42 16.65
CA PHE A 58 -9.39 -2.26 17.02
C PHE A 58 -9.31 -2.82 18.43
N VAL A 59 -8.10 -3.12 18.90
CA VAL A 59 -7.84 -3.49 20.30
C VAL A 59 -8.14 -2.31 21.22
N SER A 60 -7.61 -1.13 20.88
CA SER A 60 -7.73 0.07 21.72
C SER A 60 -9.16 0.63 21.80
N PHE A 61 -9.95 0.50 20.73
CA PHE A 61 -11.34 0.95 20.67
C PHE A 61 -12.36 -0.13 21.12
N GLY A 62 -11.88 -1.17 21.82
CA GLY A 62 -12.75 -2.10 22.53
C GLY A 62 -13.61 -2.98 21.63
N ALA A 63 -13.11 -3.33 20.43
CA ALA A 63 -13.81 -4.28 19.58
C ALA A 63 -13.79 -5.69 20.22
N ALA A 64 -14.88 -6.43 20.06
CA ALA A 64 -14.94 -7.85 20.45
C ALA A 64 -14.32 -8.73 19.36
N ALA A 65 -13.74 -9.88 19.73
CA ALA A 65 -13.08 -10.78 18.79
C ALA A 65 -13.99 -11.23 17.61
N SER A 66 -15.26 -11.52 17.88
CA SER A 66 -16.25 -11.87 16.84
C SER A 66 -16.50 -10.71 15.87
N ASP A 67 -16.57 -9.50 16.42
CA ASP A 67 -16.87 -8.28 15.67
C ASP A 67 -15.72 -7.93 14.74
N VAL A 68 -14.49 -8.11 15.20
CA VAL A 68 -13.29 -7.96 14.37
C VAL A 68 -13.29 -8.99 13.24
N LEU A 69 -13.34 -10.29 13.53
CA LEU A 69 -13.22 -11.30 12.48
C LEU A 69 -14.36 -11.24 11.46
N ALA A 70 -15.62 -11.23 11.93
CA ALA A 70 -16.77 -11.22 11.04
C ALA A 70 -16.93 -9.86 10.35
N GLY A 71 -16.68 -8.76 11.06
CA GLY A 71 -16.77 -7.41 10.51
C GLY A 71 -15.75 -7.20 9.40
N LEU A 72 -14.49 -7.59 9.63
CA LEU A 72 -13.44 -7.50 8.60
C LEU A 72 -13.74 -8.40 7.40
N LEU A 73 -14.32 -9.59 7.59
CA LEU A 73 -14.71 -10.48 6.49
C LEU A 73 -15.75 -9.79 5.59
N VAL A 74 -16.81 -9.25 6.19
CA VAL A 74 -17.92 -8.63 5.45
C VAL A 74 -17.48 -7.30 4.82
N GLY A 75 -16.82 -6.43 5.58
CA GLY A 75 -16.39 -5.12 5.08
C GLY A 75 -15.40 -5.22 3.92
N ASN A 76 -14.42 -6.12 4.02
CA ASN A 76 -13.47 -6.36 2.93
C ASN A 76 -14.15 -6.98 1.70
N LEU A 77 -15.12 -7.89 1.89
CA LEU A 77 -15.92 -8.40 0.77
C LEU A 77 -16.67 -7.27 0.05
N LEU A 78 -17.32 -6.37 0.80
CA LEU A 78 -18.02 -5.22 0.23
C LEU A 78 -17.08 -4.30 -0.55
N ALA A 79 -15.86 -4.09 -0.06
CA ALA A 79 -14.84 -3.33 -0.78
C ALA A 79 -14.45 -4.00 -2.11
N VAL A 80 -14.11 -5.30 -2.07
CA VAL A 80 -13.77 -6.08 -3.28
C VAL A 80 -14.91 -6.06 -4.30
N LEU A 81 -16.16 -6.23 -3.86
CA LEU A 81 -17.34 -6.17 -4.71
C LEU A 81 -17.52 -4.78 -5.32
N SER A 82 -17.27 -3.71 -4.55
CA SER A 82 -17.35 -2.33 -5.04
C SER A 82 -16.34 -2.06 -6.16
N TRP A 83 -15.09 -2.54 -6.03
CA TRP A 83 -14.13 -2.48 -7.14
C TRP A 83 -14.56 -3.35 -8.33
N THR A 84 -15.00 -4.57 -8.07
CA THR A 84 -15.29 -5.58 -9.11
C THR A 84 -16.52 -5.24 -9.94
N LEU A 85 -17.57 -4.72 -9.30
CA LEU A 85 -18.86 -4.49 -9.93
C LEU A 85 -19.06 -3.05 -10.40
N VAL A 86 -18.28 -2.10 -9.88
CA VAL A 86 -18.47 -0.67 -10.16
C VAL A 86 -17.22 -0.04 -10.77
N CYS A 87 -16.12 0.04 -10.01
CA CYS A 87 -14.92 0.78 -10.44
C CYS A 87 -14.26 0.16 -11.68
N ALA A 88 -13.97 -1.14 -11.65
CA ALA A 88 -13.28 -1.82 -12.74
C ALA A 88 -14.10 -1.85 -14.05
N PRO A 89 -15.42 -2.11 -14.04
CA PRO A 89 -16.25 -2.00 -15.24
C PRO A 89 -16.27 -0.59 -15.85
N ILE A 90 -16.43 0.47 -15.04
CA ILE A 90 -16.44 1.85 -15.55
C ILE A 90 -15.07 2.20 -16.16
N ALA A 91 -13.98 1.85 -15.47
CA ALA A 91 -12.62 2.07 -15.96
C ALA A 91 -12.32 1.29 -17.25
N TYR A 92 -12.78 0.05 -17.34
CA TYR A 92 -12.64 -0.82 -18.50
C TYR A 92 -13.38 -0.26 -19.72
N GLN A 93 -14.62 0.21 -19.54
CA GLN A 93 -15.44 0.75 -20.62
C GLN A 93 -14.95 2.13 -21.10
N THR A 94 -14.47 2.96 -20.19
CA THR A 94 -14.08 4.34 -20.52
C THR A 94 -12.62 4.48 -20.90
N ARG A 95 -11.73 3.64 -20.33
CA ARG A 95 -10.27 3.75 -20.44
C ARG A 95 -9.68 5.09 -20.00
N LEU A 96 -10.46 5.89 -19.25
CA LEU A 96 -10.08 7.21 -18.76
C LEU A 96 -9.72 7.16 -17.27
N THR A 97 -8.99 8.18 -16.81
CA THR A 97 -8.89 8.47 -15.38
C THR A 97 -10.18 9.13 -14.88
N LEU A 98 -10.41 9.10 -13.57
CA LEU A 98 -11.50 9.84 -12.94
C LEU A 98 -11.48 11.32 -13.32
N TYR A 99 -10.31 11.95 -13.33
CA TYR A 99 -10.18 13.39 -13.60
C TYR A 99 -10.69 13.77 -14.99
N TRP A 100 -10.38 12.97 -16.02
CA TRP A 100 -10.85 13.22 -17.38
C TRP A 100 -12.31 12.91 -17.57
N TYR A 101 -12.81 11.86 -16.91
CA TYR A 101 -14.24 11.57 -16.89
C TYR A 101 -15.00 12.73 -16.20
N LEU A 102 -14.51 13.17 -15.04
CA LEU A 102 -15.08 14.27 -14.26
C LEU A 102 -15.10 15.56 -15.06
N ARG A 103 -14.02 15.88 -15.78
CA ARG A 103 -13.97 17.07 -16.64
C ARG A 103 -15.08 17.08 -17.70
N LYS A 104 -15.44 15.92 -18.25
CA LYS A 104 -16.53 15.78 -19.24
C LYS A 104 -17.93 15.89 -18.63
N ILE A 105 -18.11 15.58 -17.35
CA ILE A 105 -19.44 15.60 -16.73
C ILE A 105 -19.65 16.84 -15.88
N ALA A 106 -18.66 17.29 -15.11
CA ALA A 106 -18.78 18.37 -14.14
C ALA A 106 -18.20 19.72 -14.65
N GLY A 107 -17.36 19.68 -15.68
CA GLY A 107 -16.68 20.84 -16.23
C GLY A 107 -15.32 21.14 -15.58
N PRO A 108 -14.48 22.01 -16.19
CA PRO A 108 -13.14 22.33 -15.71
C PRO A 108 -13.08 22.88 -14.28
N ALA A 109 -13.99 23.76 -13.86
CA ALA A 109 -13.94 24.41 -12.55
C ALA A 109 -14.11 23.41 -11.39
N VAL A 110 -15.11 22.54 -11.45
CA VAL A 110 -15.34 21.50 -10.43
C VAL A 110 -14.17 20.52 -10.38
N THR A 111 -13.60 20.21 -11.55
CA THR A 111 -12.44 19.31 -11.66
C THR A 111 -11.22 19.89 -10.95
N ILE A 112 -10.96 21.20 -11.07
CA ILE A 112 -9.87 21.88 -10.35
C ILE A 112 -10.10 21.82 -8.85
N ALA A 113 -11.28 22.20 -8.36
CA ALA A 113 -11.60 22.17 -6.93
C ALA A 113 -11.44 20.77 -6.33
N TYR A 114 -11.96 19.74 -7.03
CA TYR A 114 -11.79 18.35 -6.65
C TYR A 114 -10.33 17.93 -6.59
N ASN A 115 -9.54 18.28 -7.61
CA ASN A 115 -8.13 17.90 -7.67
C ASN A 115 -7.28 18.57 -6.59
N VAL A 116 -7.53 19.85 -6.26
CA VAL A 116 -6.85 20.51 -5.14
C VAL A 116 -7.14 19.80 -3.83
N LEU A 117 -8.43 19.53 -3.54
CA LEU A 117 -8.83 18.80 -2.34
C LEU A 117 -8.18 17.42 -2.30
N ASN A 118 -8.25 16.69 -3.41
CA ASN A 118 -7.69 15.36 -3.54
C ASN A 118 -6.17 15.35 -3.32
N ALA A 119 -5.45 16.33 -3.86
CA ALA A 119 -4.01 16.47 -3.68
C ALA A 119 -3.62 16.69 -2.22
N ILE A 120 -4.32 17.60 -1.52
CA ILE A 120 -4.10 17.89 -0.10
C ILE A 120 -4.35 16.63 0.74
N LEU A 121 -5.47 15.94 0.53
CA LEU A 121 -5.81 14.75 1.29
C LEU A 121 -4.80 13.60 1.04
N HIS A 122 -4.34 13.42 -0.19
CA HIS A 122 -3.29 12.45 -0.49
C HIS A 122 -1.95 12.83 0.18
N CYS A 123 -1.58 14.11 0.23
CA CYS A 123 -0.41 14.56 0.98
C CYS A 123 -0.52 14.25 2.48
N ILE A 124 -1.71 14.39 3.07
CA ILE A 124 -1.94 14.03 4.48
C ILE A 124 -1.80 12.50 4.68
N LEU A 125 -2.39 11.70 3.79
CA LEU A 125 -2.27 10.24 3.85
C LEU A 125 -0.83 9.75 3.65
N ALA A 126 -0.09 10.33 2.70
CA ALA A 126 1.33 10.04 2.50
C ALA A 126 2.16 10.51 3.71
N GLY A 127 1.79 11.64 4.32
CA GLY A 127 2.46 12.19 5.49
C GLY A 127 2.32 11.26 6.70
N ALA A 128 1.12 10.69 6.90
CA ALA A 128 0.90 9.65 7.89
C ALA A 128 1.85 8.45 7.69
N MET A 129 2.16 8.07 6.44
CA MET A 129 3.07 6.96 6.17
C MET A 129 4.53 7.32 6.50
N PHE A 130 4.93 8.58 6.27
CA PHE A 130 6.25 9.07 6.68
C PHE A 130 6.40 9.04 8.20
N THR A 131 5.36 9.48 8.93
CA THR A 131 5.32 9.42 10.40
C THR A 131 5.45 7.98 10.90
N VAL A 132 4.72 7.04 10.30
CA VAL A 132 4.80 5.62 10.69
C VAL A 132 6.21 5.06 10.41
N SER A 133 6.81 5.34 9.25
CA SER A 133 8.21 4.96 8.99
C SER A 133 9.19 5.60 9.97
N ALA A 134 9.01 6.88 10.29
CA ALA A 134 9.83 7.59 11.26
C ALA A 134 9.70 6.97 12.67
N SER A 135 8.51 6.49 13.05
CA SER A 135 8.30 5.79 14.33
C SER A 135 9.11 4.50 14.48
N ALA A 136 9.46 3.85 13.38
CA ALA A 136 10.37 2.70 13.39
C ALA A 136 11.84 3.13 13.45
N LEU A 137 12.22 4.16 12.70
CA LEU A 137 13.60 4.65 12.68
C LEU A 137 14.03 5.32 13.99
N ARG A 138 13.11 5.98 14.68
CA ARG A 138 13.38 6.69 15.94
C ARG A 138 14.02 5.76 17.00
N ILE A 139 13.73 4.47 16.95
CA ILE A 139 14.20 3.45 17.89
C ILE A 139 15.73 3.40 17.89
N PHE A 140 16.34 3.47 16.70
CA PHE A 140 17.80 3.44 16.54
C PHE A 140 18.47 4.73 17.05
N PHE A 141 17.72 5.82 17.15
CA PHE A 141 18.17 7.09 17.72
C PHE A 141 17.79 7.27 19.19
N LYS A 142 17.21 6.24 19.83
CA LYS A 142 16.75 6.29 21.23
C LYS A 142 15.82 7.47 21.51
N ILE A 143 14.96 7.79 20.54
CA ILE A 143 13.94 8.84 20.67
C ILE A 143 12.67 8.19 21.26
N PRO A 144 12.05 8.76 22.31
CA PRO A 144 10.83 8.22 22.90
C PRO A 144 9.66 8.12 21.90
N PRO A 145 8.67 7.23 22.12
CA PRO A 145 7.45 7.15 21.31
C PRO A 145 6.79 8.51 21.10
N GLN A 146 6.30 8.73 19.88
CA GLN A 146 5.67 9.98 19.46
C GLN A 146 4.24 9.68 19.03
N THR A 147 3.29 9.80 19.96
CA THR A 147 1.87 9.44 19.73
C THR A 147 0.90 10.61 19.92
N GLY A 148 1.42 11.81 20.24
CA GLY A 148 0.62 13.02 20.46
C GLY A 148 0.18 13.74 19.18
N TRP A 149 -0.49 14.88 19.36
CA TRP A 149 -0.87 15.77 18.24
C TRP A 149 0.33 16.54 17.67
N LEU A 150 1.29 16.91 18.51
CA LEU A 150 2.53 17.57 18.13
C LEU A 150 3.72 16.70 18.54
N PRO A 151 4.87 16.81 17.85
CA PRO A 151 6.08 16.11 18.25
C PRO A 151 6.55 16.65 19.60
N THR A 152 6.92 15.74 20.50
CA THR A 152 7.49 16.07 21.81
C THR A 152 9.02 16.11 21.79
N ASP A 153 9.64 15.59 20.72
CA ASP A 153 11.10 15.55 20.53
C ASP A 153 11.49 16.07 19.13
N TYR A 154 12.33 17.10 19.06
CA TYR A 154 12.78 17.70 17.81
C TYR A 154 13.62 16.73 16.95
N ARG A 155 14.26 15.73 17.55
CA ARG A 155 15.02 14.71 16.82
C ARG A 155 14.10 13.86 15.96
N PHE A 156 12.85 13.65 16.39
CA PHE A 156 11.84 12.96 15.58
C PHE A 156 11.54 13.74 14.30
N VAL A 157 11.46 15.06 14.38
CA VAL A 157 11.25 15.94 13.22
C VAL A 157 12.38 15.75 12.20
N PHE A 158 13.64 15.71 12.64
CA PHE A 158 14.77 15.43 11.75
C PHE A 158 14.69 14.05 11.07
N VAL A 159 14.26 13.01 11.80
CA VAL A 159 14.03 11.68 11.23
C VAL A 159 12.95 11.74 10.15
N VAL A 160 11.85 12.46 10.41
CA VAL A 160 10.78 12.66 9.41
C VAL A 160 11.30 13.37 8.16
N PHE A 161 12.10 14.43 8.31
CA PHE A 161 12.73 15.10 7.16
C PHE A 161 13.65 14.17 6.37
N ALA A 162 14.42 13.31 7.04
CA ALA A 162 15.26 12.33 6.36
C ALA A 162 14.44 11.30 5.57
N VAL A 163 13.38 10.77 6.18
CA VAL A 163 12.42 9.87 5.50
C VAL A 163 11.80 10.56 4.30
N GLY A 164 11.30 11.79 4.48
CA GLY A 164 10.69 12.57 3.43
C GLY A 164 11.65 12.84 2.26
N ALA A 165 12.89 13.24 2.56
CA ALA A 165 13.91 13.45 1.54
C ALA A 165 14.16 12.20 0.69
N VAL A 166 14.30 11.03 1.32
CA VAL A 166 14.49 9.75 0.62
C VAL A 166 13.28 9.42 -0.26
N VAL A 167 12.08 9.43 0.30
CA VAL A 167 10.87 9.02 -0.42
C VAL A 167 10.57 9.98 -1.58
N VAL A 168 10.68 11.29 -1.36
CA VAL A 168 10.44 12.32 -2.39
C VAL A 168 11.47 12.24 -3.50
N THR A 169 12.75 12.04 -3.18
CA THR A 169 13.80 11.85 -4.19
C THR A 169 13.50 10.65 -5.07
N LEU A 170 13.11 9.52 -4.48
CA LEU A 170 12.76 8.32 -5.22
C LEU A 170 11.51 8.50 -6.09
N ALA A 171 10.52 9.25 -5.60
CA ALA A 171 9.34 9.62 -6.38
C ALA A 171 9.71 10.48 -7.61
N ILE A 172 10.69 11.38 -7.48
CA ILE A 172 11.22 12.19 -8.59
C ILE A 172 12.00 11.30 -9.59
N LEU A 173 12.83 10.37 -9.10
CA LEU A 173 13.67 9.50 -9.94
C LEU A 173 12.91 8.45 -10.75
N GLY A 174 11.65 8.17 -10.40
CA GLY A 174 10.71 7.47 -11.28
C GLY A 174 10.01 6.26 -10.64
N PHE A 175 8.69 6.21 -10.85
CA PHE A 175 7.78 5.29 -10.16
C PHE A 175 7.83 3.83 -10.62
N LYS A 176 8.29 3.55 -11.84
CA LYS A 176 8.21 2.18 -12.40
C LYS A 176 9.05 1.19 -11.60
N ARG A 177 10.32 1.51 -11.36
CA ARG A 177 11.25 0.66 -10.58
C ARG A 177 10.80 0.55 -9.12
N LEU A 178 10.18 1.59 -8.62
CA LEU A 178 9.68 1.69 -7.26
C LEU A 178 8.46 0.81 -7.00
N ALA A 179 7.47 0.87 -7.91
CA ALA A 179 6.28 0.00 -7.87
C ALA A 179 6.66 -1.47 -8.00
N GLN A 180 7.66 -1.78 -8.83
CA GLN A 180 8.22 -3.13 -8.97
C GLN A 180 8.83 -3.64 -7.66
N PHE A 181 9.62 -2.81 -6.98
CA PHE A 181 10.18 -3.18 -5.68
C PHE A 181 9.09 -3.41 -4.63
N ALA A 182 8.02 -2.60 -4.61
CA ALA A 182 6.89 -2.82 -3.71
C ALA A 182 6.23 -4.20 -3.91
N THR A 183 6.18 -4.74 -5.14
CA THR A 183 5.70 -6.11 -5.39
C THR A 183 6.58 -7.20 -4.79
N VAL A 184 7.88 -6.93 -4.61
CA VAL A 184 8.81 -7.81 -3.90
C VAL A 184 8.62 -7.67 -2.39
N CYS A 185 8.36 -6.48 -1.87
CA CYS A 185 8.12 -6.32 -0.44
C CYS A 185 6.85 -7.03 0.04
N ALA A 186 5.78 -7.03 -0.77
CA ALA A 186 4.46 -7.46 -0.32
C ALA A 186 4.40 -8.89 0.27
N PRO A 187 4.90 -9.96 -0.38
CA PRO A 187 4.86 -11.31 0.20
C PRO A 187 5.63 -11.42 1.51
N TRP A 188 6.79 -10.73 1.60
CA TRP A 188 7.59 -10.71 2.80
C TRP A 188 6.93 -9.93 3.94
N MET A 189 6.28 -8.80 3.65
CA MET A 189 5.57 -8.01 4.66
C MET A 189 4.39 -8.78 5.27
N VAL A 190 3.58 -9.46 4.45
CA VAL A 190 2.51 -10.35 4.97
C VAL A 190 3.08 -11.39 5.92
N LEU A 191 4.21 -11.97 5.53
CA LEU A 191 4.87 -12.95 6.35
C LEU A 191 5.41 -12.36 7.66
N MET A 192 5.91 -11.12 7.66
CA MET A 192 6.31 -10.44 8.90
C MET A 192 5.11 -10.23 9.83
N PHE A 193 3.95 -9.84 9.32
CA PHE A 193 2.74 -9.78 10.16
C PHE A 193 2.41 -11.14 10.79
N VAL A 194 2.34 -12.20 9.98
CA VAL A 194 2.02 -13.55 10.45
C VAL A 194 3.06 -14.06 11.43
N ALA A 195 4.36 -13.93 11.11
CA ALA A 195 5.46 -14.34 11.96
C ALA A 195 5.47 -13.55 13.28
N GLY A 196 5.24 -12.23 13.22
CA GLY A 196 5.17 -11.37 14.39
C GLY A 196 4.04 -11.78 15.32
N ALA A 197 2.86 -12.08 14.79
CA ALA A 197 1.74 -12.60 15.57
C ALA A 197 2.07 -13.96 16.20
N LEU A 198 2.62 -14.91 15.44
CA LEU A 198 2.99 -16.24 15.94
C LEU A 198 4.02 -16.17 17.08
N VAL A 199 5.06 -15.34 16.93
CA VAL A 199 6.13 -15.19 17.92
C VAL A 199 5.66 -14.51 19.19
N THR A 200 4.69 -13.60 19.09
CA THR A 200 4.17 -12.85 20.24
C THR A 200 3.00 -13.52 20.93
N LEU A 201 2.29 -14.42 20.24
CA LEU A 201 1.11 -15.10 20.78
C LEU A 201 1.36 -15.83 22.13
N PRO A 202 2.51 -16.52 22.35
CA PRO A 202 2.80 -17.17 23.64
C PRO A 202 2.86 -16.21 24.83
N VAL A 203 3.14 -14.92 24.60
CA VAL A 203 3.11 -13.88 25.64
C VAL A 203 1.69 -13.68 26.19
N LEU A 204 0.68 -13.85 25.34
CA LEU A 204 -0.72 -13.63 25.68
C LEU A 204 -1.36 -14.86 26.34
N GLY A 205 -0.82 -16.05 26.07
CA GLY A 205 -1.24 -17.30 26.68
C GLY A 205 -0.76 -18.53 25.91
N ASN A 206 -0.88 -19.70 26.53
CA ASN A 206 -0.55 -20.96 25.88
C ASN A 206 -1.65 -21.37 24.88
N VAL A 207 -1.32 -21.41 23.59
CA VAL A 207 -2.25 -21.77 22.51
C VAL A 207 -1.85 -23.12 21.93
N ASN A 208 -2.54 -24.18 22.34
CA ASN A 208 -2.34 -25.54 21.83
C ASN A 208 -3.54 -26.09 21.04
N SER A 209 -4.59 -25.29 20.88
CA SER A 209 -5.81 -25.65 20.15
C SER A 209 -6.53 -24.40 19.64
N LEU A 210 -7.42 -24.56 18.66
CA LEU A 210 -8.24 -23.46 18.14
C LEU A 210 -9.16 -22.86 19.22
N SER A 211 -9.64 -23.68 20.17
CA SER A 211 -10.42 -23.18 21.31
C SER A 211 -9.59 -22.26 22.19
N LYS A 212 -8.33 -22.62 22.47
CA LYS A 212 -7.43 -21.77 23.27
C LYS A 212 -6.99 -20.52 22.52
N LEU A 213 -6.80 -20.61 21.22
CA LEU A 213 -6.57 -19.43 20.37
C LEU A 213 -7.75 -18.45 20.48
N TRP A 214 -8.98 -18.97 20.41
CA TRP A 214 -10.20 -18.18 20.57
C TRP A 214 -10.32 -17.59 21.97
N ASP A 215 -10.02 -18.36 23.02
CA ASP A 215 -9.99 -17.89 24.42
C ASP A 215 -9.02 -16.70 24.58
N VAL A 216 -7.79 -16.82 24.05
CA VAL A 216 -6.80 -15.73 24.08
C VAL A 216 -7.31 -14.52 23.29
N ALA A 217 -7.86 -14.73 22.10
CA ALA A 217 -8.39 -13.64 21.29
C ALA A 217 -9.47 -12.83 22.02
N ARG A 218 -10.43 -13.50 22.69
CA ARG A 218 -11.53 -12.82 23.39
C ARG A 218 -11.20 -12.31 24.79
N THR A 219 -10.13 -12.78 25.43
CA THR A 219 -9.77 -12.40 26.81
C THR A 219 -8.52 -11.54 26.92
N LYS A 220 -7.70 -11.47 25.87
CA LYS A 220 -6.42 -10.74 25.89
C LYS A 220 -6.20 -9.79 24.73
N VAL A 221 -6.84 -10.00 23.58
CA VAL A 221 -6.64 -9.16 22.37
C VAL A 221 -7.84 -8.26 22.14
N TRP A 222 -9.00 -8.83 21.80
CA TRP A 222 -10.24 -8.13 21.51
C TRP A 222 -11.27 -8.45 22.58
N ILE A 223 -11.03 -7.86 23.75
CA ILE A 223 -11.79 -8.09 24.98
C ILE A 223 -13.19 -7.46 24.98
N GLY A 224 -13.51 -6.69 23.95
CA GLY A 224 -14.77 -5.95 23.87
C GLY A 224 -14.77 -4.65 24.70
N PRO A 225 -15.94 -3.99 24.78
CA PRO A 225 -16.08 -2.69 25.42
C PRO A 225 -15.72 -2.75 26.90
N GLN A 226 -14.88 -1.83 27.35
CA GLN A 226 -14.53 -1.67 28.77
C GLN A 226 -15.47 -0.68 29.47
N TRP A 227 -15.57 -0.78 30.80
CA TRP A 227 -16.39 0.15 31.58
C TRP A 227 -15.88 1.59 31.43
N GLY A 228 -16.78 2.53 31.14
CA GLY A 228 -16.44 3.93 30.86
C GLY A 228 -15.88 4.18 29.45
N GLN A 229 -15.86 3.18 28.57
CA GLN A 229 -15.42 3.37 27.20
C GLN A 229 -16.51 4.05 26.36
N GLU A 230 -16.18 5.23 25.84
CA GLU A 230 -17.03 5.96 24.91
C GLU A 230 -16.86 5.40 23.48
N HIS A 231 -17.98 5.19 22.78
CA HIS A 231 -18.05 4.76 21.37
C HIS A 231 -17.27 3.46 21.03
N PRO A 232 -17.58 2.31 21.65
CA PRO A 232 -16.92 1.06 21.31
C PRO A 232 -17.25 0.58 19.89
N LEU A 233 -16.28 -0.05 19.23
CA LEU A 233 -16.47 -0.59 17.88
C LEU A 233 -17.17 -1.95 17.90
N GLY A 234 -18.46 -1.97 17.58
CA GLY A 234 -19.21 -3.20 17.34
C GLY A 234 -18.99 -3.77 15.92
N PHE A 235 -19.59 -4.94 15.65
CA PHE A 235 -19.53 -5.63 14.34
C PHE A 235 -19.74 -4.70 13.13
N TRP A 236 -20.82 -3.92 13.12
CA TRP A 236 -21.12 -3.02 11.99
C TRP A 236 -20.14 -1.86 11.88
N HIS A 237 -19.52 -1.41 12.97
CA HIS A 237 -18.49 -0.37 12.90
C HIS A 237 -17.24 -0.91 12.22
N VAL A 238 -16.81 -2.14 12.57
CA VAL A 238 -15.66 -2.78 11.93
C VAL A 238 -15.95 -3.04 10.45
N ALA A 239 -17.12 -3.60 10.12
CA ALA A 239 -17.52 -3.85 8.73
C ALA A 239 -17.60 -2.57 7.90
N ALA A 240 -18.24 -1.52 8.45
CA ALA A 240 -18.32 -0.24 7.79
C ALA A 240 -16.93 0.38 7.60
N PHE A 241 -16.08 0.39 8.64
CA PHE A 241 -14.72 0.90 8.53
C PHE A 241 -13.90 0.19 7.45
N ALA A 242 -13.87 -1.15 7.46
CA ALA A 242 -13.16 -1.94 6.47
C ALA A 242 -13.65 -1.68 5.04
N TRP A 243 -14.95 -1.38 4.86
CA TRP A 243 -15.49 -0.99 3.56
C TRP A 243 -15.13 0.45 3.17
N VAL A 244 -15.30 1.42 4.08
CA VAL A 244 -15.16 2.85 3.77
C VAL A 244 -13.70 3.34 3.79
N CYS A 245 -12.77 2.57 4.36
CA CYS A 245 -11.37 2.99 4.45
C CYS A 245 -10.72 3.22 3.07
N ASN A 246 -11.27 2.62 2.01
CA ASN A 246 -10.88 2.85 0.62
C ASN A 246 -12.01 3.41 -0.24
N LEU A 247 -13.00 4.06 0.38
CA LEU A 247 -14.17 4.56 -0.34
C LEU A 247 -13.80 5.51 -1.47
N ALA A 248 -12.79 6.37 -1.28
CA ALA A 248 -12.30 7.28 -2.32
C ALA A 248 -11.72 6.55 -3.54
N THR A 249 -11.24 5.31 -3.38
CA THR A 249 -10.57 4.57 -4.46
C THR A 249 -11.51 3.66 -5.23
N HIS A 250 -12.41 2.94 -4.55
CA HIS A 250 -13.42 2.11 -5.21
C HIS A 250 -14.63 2.93 -5.67
N LEU A 251 -15.54 3.32 -4.79
CA LEU A 251 -16.77 4.02 -5.18
C LEU A 251 -16.57 5.51 -5.45
N GLY A 252 -15.50 6.12 -4.96
CA GLY A 252 -14.99 7.42 -5.39
C GLY A 252 -14.25 7.35 -6.73
N LEU A 253 -13.98 6.14 -7.24
CA LEU A 253 -13.47 5.83 -8.57
C LEU A 253 -12.05 6.33 -8.88
N SER A 254 -11.23 6.69 -7.88
CA SER A 254 -9.85 7.12 -8.16
C SER A 254 -9.00 6.00 -8.77
N ASP A 255 -9.31 4.73 -8.49
CA ASP A 255 -8.66 3.56 -9.09
C ASP A 255 -9.10 3.29 -10.54
N MET A 256 -9.94 4.12 -11.16
CA MET A 256 -10.08 4.13 -12.61
C MET A 256 -8.73 4.35 -13.30
N ALA A 257 -7.82 5.11 -12.66
CA ALA A 257 -6.46 5.31 -13.16
C ALA A 257 -5.64 4.01 -13.25
N LEU A 258 -5.97 3.02 -12.42
CA LEU A 258 -5.37 1.68 -12.43
C LEU A 258 -6.14 0.73 -13.36
N PHE A 259 -7.46 0.61 -13.18
CA PHE A 259 -8.27 -0.36 -13.93
C PHE A 259 -8.49 -0.02 -15.40
N ARG A 260 -8.19 1.21 -15.85
CA ARG A 260 -8.13 1.53 -17.28
C ARG A 260 -7.13 0.65 -18.06
N PHE A 261 -6.14 0.04 -17.39
CA PHE A 261 -5.20 -0.92 -17.98
C PHE A 261 -5.71 -2.37 -17.97
N ALA A 262 -6.93 -2.64 -17.47
CA ALA A 262 -7.43 -4.00 -17.29
C ALA A 262 -7.86 -4.67 -18.61
N LYS A 263 -7.53 -5.95 -18.79
CA LYS A 263 -7.98 -6.72 -19.97
C LYS A 263 -9.43 -7.20 -19.89
N ARG A 264 -10.01 -7.23 -18.69
CA ARG A 264 -11.39 -7.66 -18.47
C ARG A 264 -12.07 -6.77 -17.41
N PRO A 265 -13.40 -6.58 -17.49
CA PRO A 265 -14.12 -5.70 -16.57
C PRO A 265 -14.17 -6.20 -15.12
N TRP A 266 -14.02 -7.52 -14.89
CA TRP A 266 -14.05 -8.12 -13.55
C TRP A 266 -12.71 -8.05 -12.80
N TYR A 267 -11.65 -7.46 -13.37
CA TYR A 267 -10.32 -7.42 -12.75
C TYR A 267 -10.27 -6.73 -11.38
N GLY A 268 -11.35 -6.04 -10.97
CA GLY A 268 -11.52 -5.57 -9.59
C GLY A 268 -11.39 -6.67 -8.54
N VAL A 269 -11.61 -7.95 -8.89
CA VAL A 269 -11.44 -9.08 -7.95
C VAL A 269 -10.01 -9.19 -7.41
N TYR A 270 -9.01 -8.71 -8.15
CA TYR A 270 -7.62 -8.73 -7.71
C TYR A 270 -7.36 -7.77 -6.53
N SER A 271 -8.28 -6.85 -6.22
CA SER A 271 -8.25 -6.07 -4.98
C SER A 271 -8.32 -6.95 -3.72
N ALA A 272 -8.86 -8.17 -3.84
CA ALA A 272 -8.91 -9.15 -2.75
C ALA A 272 -7.52 -9.46 -2.15
N PHE A 273 -6.45 -9.38 -2.95
CA PHE A 273 -5.10 -9.56 -2.44
C PHE A 273 -4.70 -8.45 -1.47
N GLY A 274 -5.10 -7.20 -1.72
CA GLY A 274 -4.90 -6.10 -0.77
C GLY A 274 -5.82 -6.21 0.45
N MET A 275 -7.11 -6.46 0.22
CA MET A 275 -8.12 -6.46 1.28
C MET A 275 -7.94 -7.63 2.25
N TYR A 276 -7.68 -8.84 1.76
CA TYR A 276 -7.56 -9.99 2.65
C TYR A 276 -6.13 -10.20 3.18
N LEU A 277 -5.08 -9.90 2.43
CA LEU A 277 -3.72 -10.03 2.97
C LEU A 277 -3.34 -8.82 3.84
N GLY A 278 -3.73 -7.61 3.43
CA GLY A 278 -3.57 -6.38 4.21
C GLY A 278 -4.63 -6.27 5.30
N HIS A 279 -5.83 -5.83 4.94
CA HIS A 279 -6.80 -5.44 5.98
C HIS A 279 -7.32 -6.60 6.84
N PHE A 280 -7.41 -7.81 6.30
CA PHE A 280 -7.86 -8.94 7.12
C PHE A 280 -6.69 -9.53 7.90
N VAL A 281 -5.73 -10.16 7.20
CA VAL A 281 -4.62 -10.86 7.84
C VAL A 281 -3.70 -9.91 8.61
N ALA A 282 -3.23 -8.82 7.99
CA ALA A 282 -2.29 -7.93 8.65
C ALA A 282 -2.93 -7.15 9.82
N TRP A 283 -4.19 -6.71 9.75
CA TRP A 283 -4.83 -6.05 10.89
C TRP A 283 -5.06 -7.02 12.06
N ILE A 284 -5.47 -8.27 11.80
CA ILE A 284 -5.59 -9.32 12.83
C ILE A 284 -4.22 -9.55 13.50
N CYS A 285 -3.17 -9.73 12.69
CA CYS A 285 -1.83 -9.96 13.20
C CYS A 285 -1.29 -8.77 13.99
N ALA A 286 -1.47 -7.55 13.48
CA ALA A 286 -1.09 -6.32 14.16
C ALA A 286 -1.85 -6.12 15.48
N GLY A 287 -3.12 -6.52 15.56
CA GLY A 287 -3.88 -6.53 16.81
C GLY A 287 -3.28 -7.47 17.86
N ILE A 288 -2.92 -8.70 17.46
CA ILE A 288 -2.23 -9.67 18.33
C ILE A 288 -0.87 -9.10 18.80
N MET A 289 -0.07 -8.61 17.85
CA MET A 289 1.25 -8.02 18.14
C MET A 289 1.12 -6.81 19.07
N GLY A 290 0.13 -5.95 18.85
CA GLY A 290 -0.14 -4.77 19.68
C GLY A 290 -0.53 -5.16 21.10
N ALA A 291 -1.46 -6.10 21.27
CA ALA A 291 -1.86 -6.60 22.59
C ALA A 291 -0.67 -7.22 23.35
N ALA A 292 0.16 -8.00 22.66
CA ALA A 292 1.36 -8.58 23.26
C ALA A 292 2.40 -7.53 23.62
N ALA A 293 2.63 -6.55 22.75
CA ALA A 293 3.55 -5.44 23.00
C ALA A 293 3.12 -4.63 24.22
N ALA A 294 1.83 -4.32 24.35
CA ALA A 294 1.25 -3.64 25.50
C ALA A 294 1.44 -4.45 26.80
N ALA A 295 1.23 -5.77 26.73
CA ALA A 295 1.44 -6.67 27.87
C ALA A 295 2.90 -6.71 28.33
N VAL A 296 3.86 -6.80 27.39
CA VAL A 296 5.30 -6.79 27.70
C VAL A 296 5.75 -5.43 28.24
N ALA A 297 5.34 -4.35 27.60
CA ALA A 297 5.72 -2.99 27.99
C ALA A 297 5.05 -2.53 29.29
N ARG A 298 3.99 -3.22 29.74
CA ARG A 298 3.11 -2.81 30.85
C ARG A 298 2.59 -1.38 30.66
N GLN A 299 2.25 -1.06 29.42
CA GLN A 299 1.78 0.26 28.99
C GLN A 299 0.48 0.12 28.21
N PRO A 300 -0.41 1.13 28.27
CA PRO A 300 -1.56 1.20 27.37
C PRO A 300 -1.12 1.16 25.91
N LEU A 301 -1.84 0.40 25.06
CA LEU A 301 -1.49 0.27 23.63
C LEU A 301 -1.43 1.61 22.90
N ARG A 302 -2.24 2.60 23.32
CA ARG A 302 -2.22 3.98 22.80
C ARG A 302 -0.89 4.73 23.00
N GLU A 303 -0.03 4.26 23.91
CA GLU A 303 1.29 4.84 24.18
C GLU A 303 2.40 4.19 23.34
N LEU A 304 2.07 3.10 22.63
CA LEU A 304 2.97 2.43 21.71
C LEU A 304 2.67 2.86 20.27
N ASP A 305 3.72 3.27 19.55
CA ASP A 305 3.62 3.47 18.11
C ASP A 305 3.92 2.17 17.33
N SER A 306 3.59 2.18 16.04
CA SER A 306 3.76 1.04 15.14
C SER A 306 5.20 0.50 15.13
N GLY A 307 6.19 1.39 15.20
CA GLY A 307 7.59 1.03 15.29
C GLY A 307 7.88 0.19 16.54
N ALA A 308 7.42 0.64 17.71
CA ALA A 308 7.59 -0.09 18.96
C ALA A 308 6.90 -1.46 18.93
N VAL A 309 5.66 -1.53 18.42
CA VAL A 309 4.91 -2.78 18.30
C VAL A 309 5.66 -3.78 17.42
N ALA A 310 6.06 -3.38 16.21
CA ALA A 310 6.76 -4.27 15.28
C ALA A 310 8.14 -4.67 15.79
N TYR A 311 8.89 -3.74 16.40
CA TYR A 311 10.20 -4.02 16.98
C TYR A 311 10.11 -4.98 18.16
N SER A 312 9.10 -4.84 19.02
CA SER A 312 8.89 -5.76 20.15
C SER A 312 8.63 -7.20 19.68
N ALA A 313 7.98 -7.38 18.52
CA ALA A 313 7.72 -8.70 17.96
C ALA A 313 8.95 -9.28 17.25
N LEU A 314 9.52 -8.53 16.30
CA LEU A 314 10.47 -9.05 15.30
C LEU A 314 11.87 -8.41 15.37
N GLY A 315 12.13 -7.55 16.36
CA GLY A 315 13.37 -6.80 16.47
C GLY A 315 13.59 -5.87 15.28
N VAL A 316 14.85 -5.79 14.82
CA VAL A 316 15.26 -4.92 13.72
C VAL A 316 14.43 -5.15 12.45
N MET A 317 14.10 -6.40 12.13
CA MET A 317 13.30 -6.69 10.94
C MET A 317 11.85 -6.23 11.05
N GLY A 318 11.31 -6.12 12.26
CA GLY A 318 10.02 -5.47 12.49
C GLY A 318 10.07 -3.98 12.16
N ALA A 319 11.11 -3.27 12.62
CA ALA A 319 11.30 -1.86 12.27
C ALA A 319 11.51 -1.68 10.75
N VAL A 320 12.32 -2.53 10.11
CA VAL A 320 12.47 -2.54 8.64
C VAL A 320 11.14 -2.77 7.95
N CYS A 321 10.32 -3.70 8.45
CA CYS A 321 8.99 -3.96 7.89
C CYS A 321 8.10 -2.72 7.92
N VAL A 322 8.06 -2.00 9.05
CA VAL A 322 7.28 -0.76 9.17
C VAL A 322 7.79 0.31 8.19
N VAL A 323 9.10 0.47 8.04
CA VAL A 323 9.69 1.42 7.08
C VAL A 323 9.33 1.08 5.64
N LEU A 324 9.49 -0.20 5.26
CA LEU A 324 9.17 -0.67 3.91
C LEU A 324 7.67 -0.53 3.60
N ALA A 325 6.81 -0.83 4.57
CA ALA A 325 5.36 -0.71 4.45
C ALA A 325 4.89 0.75 4.34
N GLY A 326 5.51 1.67 5.09
CA GLY A 326 5.23 3.10 4.95
C GLY A 326 5.69 3.63 3.61
N TRP A 327 6.85 3.18 3.15
CA TRP A 327 7.38 3.56 1.85
C TRP A 327 6.54 3.02 0.68
N SER A 328 6.16 1.75 0.68
CA SER A 328 5.38 1.12 -0.40
C SER A 328 4.03 1.80 -0.65
N THR A 329 3.42 2.35 0.40
CA THR A 329 2.14 3.07 0.35
C THR A 329 2.29 4.55 0.08
N ALA A 330 3.33 5.19 0.62
CA ALA A 330 3.56 6.61 0.39
C ALA A 330 3.83 6.92 -1.09
N ASN A 331 4.52 6.03 -1.81
CA ASN A 331 4.87 6.24 -3.22
C ASN A 331 3.66 6.40 -4.16
N PRO A 332 2.71 5.45 -4.26
CA PRO A 332 1.52 5.62 -5.09
C PRO A 332 0.65 6.78 -4.60
N THR A 333 0.64 7.06 -3.30
CA THR A 333 -0.12 8.18 -2.73
C THR A 333 0.45 9.53 -3.17
N LEU A 334 1.78 9.70 -3.08
CA LEU A 334 2.49 10.89 -3.54
C LEU A 334 2.43 11.03 -5.06
N TYR A 335 2.42 9.90 -5.80
CA TYR A 335 2.14 9.89 -7.24
C TYR A 335 0.75 10.48 -7.55
N ARG A 336 -0.30 9.97 -6.88
CA ARG A 336 -1.68 10.46 -7.06
C ARG A 336 -1.81 11.94 -6.67
N ALA A 337 -1.14 12.37 -5.59
CA ALA A 337 -1.06 13.79 -5.21
C ALA A 337 -0.40 14.65 -6.30
N GLY A 338 0.74 14.20 -6.82
CA GLY A 338 1.46 14.87 -7.90
C GLY A 338 0.63 14.99 -9.18
N LEU A 339 -0.12 13.95 -9.55
CA LEU A 339 -1.05 13.99 -10.69
C LEU A 339 -2.18 15.01 -10.47
N ALA A 340 -2.74 15.04 -9.27
CA ALA A 340 -3.81 15.96 -8.92
C ALA A 340 -3.32 17.42 -8.94
N PHE A 341 -2.13 17.71 -8.42
CA PHE A 341 -1.51 19.03 -8.54
C PHE A 341 -1.18 19.40 -9.99
N GLN A 342 -0.64 18.47 -10.79
CA GLN A 342 -0.37 18.73 -12.21
C GLN A 342 -1.63 19.06 -13.01
N ALA A 343 -2.78 18.52 -12.63
CA ALA A 343 -4.05 18.85 -13.26
C ALA A 343 -4.46 20.32 -13.05
N VAL A 344 -3.93 20.99 -12.02
CA VAL A 344 -4.22 22.40 -11.68
C VAL A 344 -3.04 23.35 -11.95
N THR A 345 -1.84 22.84 -12.19
CA THR A 345 -0.65 23.62 -12.59
C THR A 345 -0.17 23.26 -14.00
N PRO A 346 -0.90 23.61 -15.09
CA PRO A 346 -0.45 23.34 -16.45
C PRO A 346 0.91 23.97 -16.73
N GLY A 347 1.82 23.21 -17.34
CA GLY A 347 3.14 23.69 -17.75
C GLY A 347 4.23 23.61 -16.68
N TRP A 348 3.90 23.24 -15.43
CA TRP A 348 4.91 23.00 -14.41
C TRP A 348 5.62 21.66 -14.64
N PRO A 349 6.94 21.59 -14.46
CA PRO A 349 7.65 20.33 -14.58
C PRO A 349 7.25 19.39 -13.44
N ARG A 350 7.08 18.11 -13.77
CA ARG A 350 6.62 17.08 -12.83
C ARG A 350 7.48 16.96 -11.56
N TRP A 351 8.80 17.11 -11.70
CA TRP A 351 9.71 17.02 -10.55
C TRP A 351 9.41 18.11 -9.52
N LEU A 352 9.10 19.34 -9.96
CA LEU A 352 8.78 20.47 -9.09
C LEU A 352 7.46 20.22 -8.36
N VAL A 353 6.44 19.75 -9.08
CA VAL A 353 5.14 19.41 -8.47
C VAL A 353 5.30 18.29 -7.44
N THR A 354 6.11 17.28 -7.75
CA THR A 354 6.39 16.16 -6.84
C THR A 354 7.18 16.63 -5.60
N LEU A 355 8.14 17.53 -5.79
CA LEU A 355 8.92 18.13 -4.71
C LEU A 355 8.03 18.95 -3.77
N LEU A 356 7.14 19.78 -4.30
CA LEU A 356 6.21 20.59 -3.50
C LEU A 356 5.21 19.72 -2.74
N ALA A 357 4.61 18.74 -3.42
CA ALA A 357 3.76 17.75 -2.76
C ALA A 357 4.51 17.02 -1.64
N GLY A 358 5.77 16.65 -1.91
CA GLY A 358 6.66 16.02 -0.95
C GLY A 358 7.00 16.89 0.25
N ALA A 359 7.23 18.19 0.04
CA ALA A 359 7.47 19.16 1.10
C ALA A 359 6.25 19.31 2.01
N VAL A 360 5.06 19.50 1.43
CA VAL A 360 3.79 19.55 2.19
C VAL A 360 3.57 18.26 2.97
N THR A 361 3.80 17.11 2.33
CA THR A 361 3.69 15.78 2.94
C THR A 361 4.62 15.64 4.14
N THR A 362 5.88 16.08 4.00
CA THR A 362 6.89 16.03 5.08
C THR A 362 6.52 16.94 6.24
N LEU A 363 6.00 18.15 5.96
CA LEU A 363 5.54 19.07 7.00
C LEU A 363 4.37 18.49 7.81
N VAL A 364 3.41 17.86 7.13
CA VAL A 364 2.30 17.16 7.80
C VAL A 364 2.82 16.01 8.65
N ALA A 365 3.79 15.24 8.13
CA ALA A 365 4.37 14.08 8.81
C ALA A 365 5.10 14.42 10.12
N CYS A 366 5.53 15.68 10.29
CA CYS A 366 6.15 16.14 11.54
C CYS A 366 5.18 16.09 12.72
N SER A 367 3.87 16.12 12.47
CA SER A 367 2.83 15.91 13.49
C SER A 367 2.51 14.41 13.62
N PRO A 368 2.69 13.80 14.81
CA PRO A 368 2.43 12.38 15.03
C PRO A 368 0.94 11.99 15.16
N PHE A 369 0.01 12.84 14.68
CA PHE A 369 -1.44 12.67 14.85
C PHE A 369 -2.00 11.34 14.29
N VAL A 370 -1.26 10.68 13.40
CA VAL A 370 -1.64 9.39 12.78
C VAL A 370 -2.05 8.34 13.81
N PHE A 371 -1.37 8.25 14.96
CA PHE A 371 -1.66 7.23 15.95
C PHE A 371 -2.98 7.44 16.70
N LEU A 372 -3.55 8.65 16.63
CA LEU A 372 -4.80 9.00 17.32
C LEU A 372 -5.98 9.17 16.37
N ARG A 373 -5.74 9.62 15.13
CA ARG A 373 -6.81 10.12 14.24
C ARG A 373 -6.84 9.47 12.87
N LEU A 374 -6.00 8.46 12.60
CA LEU A 374 -5.94 7.83 11.28
C LEU A 374 -7.30 7.25 10.84
N LEU A 375 -8.01 6.51 11.71
CA LEU A 375 -9.29 5.89 11.36
C LEU A 375 -10.31 6.95 10.91
N GLY A 376 -10.48 8.00 11.71
CA GLY A 376 -11.39 9.10 11.39
C GLY A 376 -10.96 9.90 10.16
N PHE A 377 -9.65 10.16 10.01
CA PHE A 377 -9.13 10.81 8.82
C PHE A 377 -9.43 10.01 7.55
N VAL A 378 -9.16 8.70 7.55
CA VAL A 378 -9.39 7.84 6.38
C VAL A 378 -10.88 7.76 6.05
N ALA A 379 -11.77 7.70 7.05
CA ALA A 379 -13.22 7.76 6.83
C ALA A 379 -13.64 9.11 6.20
N ILE A 380 -13.19 10.23 6.76
CA ILE A 380 -13.50 11.58 6.25
C ILE A 380 -12.94 11.78 4.84
N TYR A 381 -11.69 11.35 4.60
CA TYR A 381 -11.05 11.35 3.28
C TYR A 381 -11.94 10.66 2.24
N GLY A 382 -12.45 9.46 2.58
CA GLY A 382 -13.42 8.74 1.77
C GLY A 382 -14.67 9.56 1.49
N ILE A 383 -15.31 10.06 2.54
CA ILE A 383 -16.60 10.77 2.49
C ILE A 383 -16.54 12.08 1.72
N LEU A 384 -15.41 12.79 1.73
CA LEU A 384 -15.26 14.06 1.02
C LEU A 384 -15.15 13.88 -0.51
N LEU A 385 -14.53 12.78 -0.96
CA LEU A 385 -14.24 12.53 -2.37
C LEU A 385 -15.28 11.62 -3.04
N PHE A 386 -15.83 10.68 -2.28
CA PHE A 386 -16.83 9.71 -2.72
C PHE A 386 -18.07 10.28 -3.44
N PRO A 387 -18.65 11.43 -3.06
CA PRO A 387 -19.79 12.02 -3.76
C PRO A 387 -19.56 12.21 -5.26
N VAL A 388 -18.33 12.51 -5.67
CA VAL A 388 -17.99 12.65 -7.08
C VAL A 388 -18.15 11.32 -7.83
N GLY A 389 -17.76 10.22 -7.19
CA GLY A 389 -18.03 8.88 -7.71
C GLY A 389 -19.53 8.58 -7.85
N ALA A 390 -20.35 9.04 -6.89
CA ALA A 390 -21.81 8.92 -6.97
C ALA A 390 -22.39 9.64 -8.21
N ILE A 391 -21.87 10.84 -8.53
CA ILE A 391 -22.23 11.61 -9.73
C ILE A 391 -21.83 10.85 -10.99
N VAL A 392 -20.60 10.32 -11.04
CA VAL A 392 -20.11 9.52 -12.17
C VAL A 392 -20.98 8.28 -12.40
N ILE A 393 -21.35 7.58 -11.33
CA ILE A 393 -22.15 6.35 -11.42
C ILE A 393 -23.58 6.65 -11.84
N ALA A 394 -24.15 7.74 -11.35
CA ALA A 394 -25.43 8.24 -11.82
C ALA A 394 -25.40 8.52 -13.32
N GLU A 395 -24.39 9.27 -13.79
CA GLU A 395 -24.21 9.57 -15.21
C GLU A 395 -23.99 8.31 -16.05
N HIS A 396 -23.20 7.37 -15.56
CA HIS A 396 -22.78 6.21 -16.34
C HIS A 396 -23.88 5.15 -16.45
N TRP A 397 -24.58 4.85 -15.35
CA TRP A 397 -25.49 3.71 -15.24
C TRP A 397 -26.96 4.10 -15.05
N ILE A 398 -27.25 5.18 -14.32
CA ILE A 398 -28.63 5.57 -13.98
C ILE A 398 -29.25 6.39 -15.12
N PHE A 399 -28.52 7.35 -15.67
CA PHE A 399 -29.00 8.24 -16.74
C PHE A 399 -29.56 7.47 -17.95
N PRO A 400 -28.84 6.49 -18.55
CA PRO A 400 -29.37 5.72 -19.67
C PRO A 400 -30.68 4.99 -19.37
N ARG A 401 -30.88 4.55 -18.12
CA ARG A 401 -32.10 3.83 -17.70
C ARG A 401 -33.29 4.77 -17.47
N LEU A 402 -33.03 6.03 -17.15
CA LEU A 402 -34.06 7.06 -16.97
C LEU A 402 -34.31 7.90 -18.24
N GLY A 403 -33.66 7.56 -19.36
CA GLY A 403 -33.73 8.35 -20.60
C GLY A 403 -33.03 9.70 -20.53
N LEU A 404 -32.15 9.92 -19.53
CA LEU A 404 -31.33 11.12 -19.43
C LEU A 404 -30.07 10.98 -20.30
N ALA A 405 -29.66 12.06 -20.94
CA ALA A 405 -28.57 12.04 -21.90
C ALA A 405 -27.21 12.26 -21.20
N ARG A 406 -26.34 11.25 -21.18
CA ARG A 406 -24.98 11.32 -20.60
C ARG A 406 -24.13 12.43 -21.22
N PHE A 407 -23.21 13.06 -20.50
CA PHE A 407 -22.32 14.12 -20.99
C PHE A 407 -23.06 15.37 -21.50
N TRP A 408 -24.28 15.62 -21.03
CA TRP A 408 -25.11 16.75 -21.45
C TRP A 408 -24.45 18.12 -21.21
N SER A 409 -23.73 18.27 -20.11
CA SER A 409 -23.06 19.54 -19.78
C SER A 409 -21.96 19.89 -20.79
N THR A 410 -21.14 18.91 -21.20
CA THR A 410 -20.14 19.10 -22.26
C THR A 410 -20.80 19.40 -23.61
N ARG A 411 -21.92 18.74 -23.94
CA ARG A 411 -22.65 19.05 -25.18
C ARG A 411 -23.16 20.50 -25.21
N LYS A 412 -23.56 21.05 -24.07
CA LYS A 412 -23.97 22.45 -23.94
C LYS A 412 -22.79 23.43 -23.85
N GLY A 413 -21.54 22.96 -23.96
CA GLY A 413 -20.34 23.79 -23.87
C GLY A 413 -20.13 24.43 -22.49
N GLN A 414 -20.76 23.89 -21.45
CA GLN A 414 -20.72 24.48 -20.11
C GLN A 414 -19.35 24.28 -19.46
N VAL A 415 -18.77 25.37 -18.96
CA VAL A 415 -17.52 25.32 -18.19
C VAL A 415 -17.77 24.85 -16.74
N LEU A 416 -19.00 25.00 -16.26
CA LEU A 416 -19.43 24.60 -14.93
C LEU A 416 -20.78 23.87 -15.03
N ASN A 417 -20.80 22.60 -14.64
CA ASN A 417 -22.04 21.87 -14.37
C ASN A 417 -22.48 22.19 -12.94
N TRP A 418 -23.35 23.20 -12.78
CA TRP A 418 -23.83 23.58 -11.45
C TRP A 418 -24.64 22.44 -10.77
N PRO A 419 -25.42 21.58 -11.46
CA PRO A 419 -26.01 20.39 -10.83
C PRO A 419 -24.98 19.45 -10.18
N ALA A 420 -23.86 19.19 -10.86
CA ALA A 420 -22.80 18.34 -10.32
C ALA A 420 -22.14 18.98 -9.10
N LEU A 421 -21.84 20.29 -9.16
CA LEU A 421 -21.28 21.03 -8.02
C LEU A 421 -22.25 21.03 -6.83
N ALA A 422 -23.53 21.35 -7.05
CA ALA A 422 -24.54 21.39 -6.01
C ALA A 422 -24.74 20.01 -5.36
N ALA A 423 -24.77 18.94 -6.15
CA ALA A 423 -24.88 17.58 -5.63
C ALA A 423 -23.66 17.14 -4.81
N TRP A 424 -22.45 17.54 -5.23
CA TRP A 424 -21.23 17.30 -4.45
C TRP A 424 -21.27 18.06 -3.13
N LEU A 425 -21.57 19.37 -3.17
CA LEU A 425 -21.69 20.21 -1.98
C LEU A 425 -22.81 19.76 -1.04
N ALA A 426 -23.92 19.22 -1.56
CA ALA A 426 -24.99 18.66 -0.75
C ALA A 426 -24.53 17.42 0.04
N GLY A 427 -23.79 16.52 -0.62
CA GLY A 427 -23.22 15.34 0.05
C GLY A 427 -22.17 15.71 1.09
N VAL A 428 -21.24 16.60 0.73
CA VAL A 428 -20.22 17.11 1.66
C VAL A 428 -20.87 17.89 2.81
N GLY A 429 -21.90 18.68 2.52
CA GLY A 429 -22.67 19.45 3.51
C GLY A 429 -23.39 18.56 4.52
N LEU A 430 -23.94 17.42 4.08
CA LEU A 430 -24.52 16.43 4.98
C LEU A 430 -23.45 15.86 5.93
N ALA A 431 -22.29 15.47 5.40
CA ALA A 431 -21.20 14.94 6.21
C ALA A 431 -20.66 15.99 7.19
N ALA A 432 -20.47 17.23 6.73
CA ALA A 432 -20.03 18.35 7.56
C ALA A 432 -21.06 18.68 8.64
N GLY A 433 -22.36 18.66 8.32
CA GLY A 433 -23.44 18.87 9.28
C GLY A 433 -23.45 17.82 10.39
N ALA A 434 -23.30 16.53 10.02
CA ALA A 434 -23.19 15.44 11.00
C ALA A 434 -21.94 15.59 11.88
N TRP A 435 -20.81 16.00 11.30
CA TRP A 435 -19.57 16.25 12.04
C TRP A 435 -19.68 17.44 12.99
N ILE A 436 -20.31 18.55 12.57
CA ILE A 436 -20.56 19.73 13.40
C ILE A 436 -21.54 19.40 14.53
N ALA A 437 -22.58 18.59 14.27
CA ALA A 437 -23.50 18.13 15.31
C ALA A 437 -22.76 17.37 16.42
N LYS A 438 -21.84 16.47 16.03
CA LYS A 438 -21.00 15.71 16.97
C LYS A 438 -20.03 16.59 17.74
N THR A 439 -19.24 17.43 17.05
CA THR A 439 -18.14 18.17 17.68
C THR A 439 -18.55 19.49 18.32
N GLY A 440 -19.50 20.21 17.72
CA GLY A 440 -19.95 21.52 18.18
C GLY A 440 -21.13 21.46 19.17
N PHE A 441 -22.01 20.47 19.03
CA PHE A 441 -23.23 20.35 19.83
C PHE A 441 -23.28 19.09 20.71
N GLY A 442 -22.25 18.23 20.66
CA GLY A 442 -22.18 17.00 21.47
C GLY A 442 -23.20 15.93 21.08
N HIS A 443 -23.88 16.08 19.94
CA HIS A 443 -24.92 15.16 19.48
C HIS A 443 -24.41 14.36 18.28
N GLU A 444 -23.98 13.11 18.54
CA GLU A 444 -23.66 12.19 17.45
C GLU A 444 -24.94 11.66 16.80
N ILE A 445 -25.32 12.26 15.66
CA ILE A 445 -26.49 11.82 14.87
C ILE A 445 -26.21 10.46 14.24
N LEU A 446 -25.03 10.33 13.62
CA LEU A 446 -24.58 9.13 12.95
C LEU A 446 -23.06 9.04 13.03
N HIS A 447 -22.53 7.88 13.41
CA HIS A 447 -21.09 7.65 13.43
C HIS A 447 -20.50 7.82 12.02
N GLU A 448 -19.30 8.39 11.93
CA GLU A 448 -18.65 8.75 10.66
C GLU A 448 -18.53 7.58 9.68
N PHE A 449 -18.35 6.35 10.17
CA PHE A 449 -18.27 5.14 9.33
C PHE A 449 -19.56 4.81 8.57
N PHE A 450 -20.71 5.30 9.03
CA PHE A 450 -22.01 5.04 8.39
C PHE A 450 -22.47 6.19 7.48
N LEU A 451 -21.75 7.32 7.43
CA LEU A 451 -22.12 8.48 6.62
C LEU A 451 -22.04 8.23 5.11
N ALA A 452 -21.27 7.23 4.67
CA ALA A 452 -21.12 6.91 3.25
C ALA A 452 -22.47 6.69 2.53
N VAL A 453 -23.38 5.92 3.12
CA VAL A 453 -24.66 5.59 2.47
C VAL A 453 -25.59 6.81 2.37
N PRO A 454 -25.85 7.58 3.45
CA PRO A 454 -26.63 8.82 3.36
C PRO A 454 -26.05 9.83 2.37
N VAL A 455 -24.73 10.03 2.38
CA VAL A 455 -24.04 10.95 1.48
C VAL A 455 -24.24 10.53 0.02
N TRP A 456 -24.14 9.23 -0.29
CA TRP A 456 -24.42 8.73 -1.63
C TRP A 456 -25.85 9.04 -2.09
N ILE A 457 -26.82 8.72 -1.24
CA ILE A 457 -28.25 8.89 -1.56
C ILE A 457 -28.53 10.36 -1.84
N VAL A 458 -28.10 11.25 -0.95
CA VAL A 458 -28.30 12.70 -1.10
C VAL A 458 -27.61 13.23 -2.36
N THR A 459 -26.36 12.86 -2.60
CA THR A 459 -25.65 13.31 -3.81
C THR A 459 -26.30 12.79 -5.08
N THR A 460 -26.61 11.49 -5.17
CA THR A 460 -27.23 10.91 -6.37
C THR A 460 -28.61 11.49 -6.62
N ALA A 461 -29.48 11.59 -5.60
CA ALA A 461 -30.82 12.14 -5.74
C ALA A 461 -30.77 13.61 -6.18
N THR A 462 -29.92 14.42 -5.52
CA THR A 462 -29.72 15.83 -5.86
C THR A 462 -29.23 15.96 -7.31
N TYR A 463 -28.23 15.17 -7.71
CA TYR A 463 -27.71 15.23 -9.07
C TYR A 463 -28.76 14.87 -10.12
N LEU A 464 -29.53 13.79 -9.90
CA LEU A 464 -30.58 13.35 -10.82
C LEU A 464 -31.67 14.42 -11.02
N VAL A 465 -32.16 15.01 -9.92
CA VAL A 465 -33.20 16.05 -9.97
C VAL A 465 -32.70 17.30 -10.68
N LEU A 466 -31.54 17.81 -10.28
CA LEU A 466 -31.00 19.06 -10.81
C LEU A 466 -30.52 18.91 -12.26
N ALA A 467 -29.90 17.79 -12.62
CA ALA A 467 -29.47 17.54 -14.00
C ALA A 467 -30.68 17.40 -14.94
N ALA A 468 -31.74 16.69 -14.50
CA ALA A 468 -32.98 16.59 -15.27
C ALA A 468 -33.61 17.97 -15.51
N ALA A 469 -33.63 18.84 -14.49
CA ALA A 469 -34.14 20.21 -14.59
C ALA A 469 -33.26 21.13 -15.45
N ALA A 470 -31.93 20.94 -15.44
CA ALA A 470 -30.96 21.74 -16.19
C ALA A 470 -30.84 21.35 -17.69
N GLY A 471 -31.59 20.32 -18.13
CA GLY A 471 -31.70 19.94 -19.53
C GLY A 471 -31.00 18.64 -19.91
N ALA A 472 -30.72 17.74 -18.96
CA ALA A 472 -30.31 16.36 -19.27
C ALA A 472 -31.43 15.53 -19.94
N ARG A 473 -32.68 16.01 -19.93
CA ARG A 473 -33.83 15.40 -20.62
C ARG A 473 -33.87 15.69 -22.12
N GLU A 474 -33.09 16.65 -22.61
CA GLU A 474 -33.05 16.99 -24.03
C GLU A 474 -32.45 15.82 -24.82
N PRO A 475 -33.15 15.31 -25.86
CA PRO A 475 -32.62 14.27 -26.72
C PRO A 475 -31.29 14.69 -27.32
N ALA A 476 -30.32 13.78 -27.40
CA ALA A 476 -29.12 14.04 -28.16
C ALA A 476 -29.50 14.29 -29.64
N PRO A 477 -29.02 15.36 -30.29
CA PRO A 477 -29.24 15.55 -31.73
C PRO A 477 -28.76 14.30 -32.49
N SER A 478 -29.52 13.86 -33.49
CA SER A 478 -29.22 12.69 -34.31
C SER A 478 -28.07 12.96 -35.29
N ALA A 479 -26.83 13.04 -34.77
CA ALA A 479 -25.53 12.92 -35.46
C ALA A 479 -24.45 13.21 -34.39
N SER A 480 -23.42 12.41 -34.11
CA SER A 480 -22.80 11.26 -34.76
C SER A 480 -22.40 10.22 -33.70
N VAL A 481 -22.47 8.94 -34.03
CA VAL A 481 -21.74 7.86 -33.33
C VAL A 481 -20.24 7.94 -33.70
N GLY A 482 -19.68 9.16 -33.76
CA GLY A 482 -18.47 9.47 -34.54
C GLY A 482 -17.30 10.08 -33.79
N ASP A 483 -17.46 10.56 -32.54
CA ASP A 483 -16.35 11.19 -31.80
C ASP A 483 -16.14 10.54 -30.42
N THR A 484 -15.53 9.36 -30.45
CA THR A 484 -14.20 9.13 -29.88
C THR A 484 -13.68 7.81 -30.44
N ALA A 485 -13.38 7.78 -31.74
CA ALA A 485 -12.39 6.81 -32.23
C ALA A 485 -11.04 7.23 -31.62
N PRO A 486 -10.34 6.37 -30.85
CA PRO A 486 -9.01 6.71 -30.38
C PRO A 486 -8.11 6.96 -31.60
N LEU A 487 -7.49 8.13 -31.65
CA LEU A 487 -6.39 8.41 -32.57
C LEU A 487 -5.32 7.35 -32.33
N ILE A 488 -5.12 6.48 -33.33
CA ILE A 488 -4.03 5.52 -33.35
C ILE A 488 -2.76 6.33 -33.63
N VAL A 489 -2.05 6.69 -32.56
CA VAL A 489 -0.66 7.17 -32.68
C VAL A 489 0.21 5.95 -32.98
N PRO A 490 1.06 5.97 -34.03
CA PRO A 490 1.96 4.86 -34.30
C PRO A 490 2.89 4.62 -33.12
N THR A 491 2.84 3.42 -32.55
CA THR A 491 3.71 2.99 -31.46
C THR A 491 5.19 3.07 -31.89
N ALA A 492 5.97 3.92 -31.22
CA ALA A 492 7.42 3.85 -31.28
C ALA A 492 7.88 2.49 -30.72
N ARG A 493 8.68 1.77 -31.50
CA ARG A 493 9.28 0.49 -31.10
C ARG A 493 10.20 0.72 -29.90
N SER A 494 9.84 0.13 -28.76
CA SER A 494 10.73 -0.04 -27.62
C SER A 494 11.78 -1.09 -27.97
N GLU A 495 12.98 -0.67 -28.34
CA GLU A 495 14.13 -1.56 -28.41
C GLU A 495 14.44 -2.11 -27.01
N LEU A 496 14.62 -3.43 -26.94
CA LEU A 496 15.09 -4.10 -25.73
C LEU A 496 16.54 -3.67 -25.46
N PRO A 497 16.92 -3.31 -24.22
CA PRO A 497 18.31 -3.06 -23.89
C PRO A 497 19.12 -4.34 -24.17
N ALA A 498 20.07 -4.26 -25.10
CA ALA A 498 21.09 -5.29 -25.24
C ALA A 498 21.92 -5.33 -23.95
N GLY A 499 22.26 -6.54 -23.48
CA GLY A 499 23.09 -6.72 -22.28
C GLY A 499 24.41 -5.96 -22.43
N THR A 500 24.75 -5.13 -21.45
CA THR A 500 26.03 -4.44 -21.37
C THR A 500 27.10 -5.40 -20.86
N SER A 501 28.25 -5.47 -21.53
CA SER A 501 29.41 -6.23 -21.05
C SER A 501 29.94 -5.64 -19.73
N LEU A 502 30.31 -6.52 -18.79
CA LEU A 502 30.86 -6.12 -17.49
C LEU A 502 32.30 -5.59 -17.65
N GLY A 503 32.64 -4.56 -16.86
CA GLY A 503 34.02 -4.06 -16.76
C GLY A 503 34.96 -5.03 -16.02
N ALA A 504 36.28 -4.81 -16.11
CA ALA A 504 37.30 -5.70 -15.52
C ALA A 504 37.15 -5.87 -13.99
N MET A 505 36.84 -4.78 -13.27
CA MET A 505 36.59 -4.81 -11.82
C MET A 505 35.32 -5.59 -11.45
N GLU A 506 34.28 -5.49 -12.29
CA GLU A 506 33.01 -6.20 -12.07
C GLU A 506 33.16 -7.71 -12.34
N ASN A 507 33.99 -8.11 -13.30
CA ASN A 507 34.34 -9.51 -13.55
C ASN A 507 35.14 -10.12 -12.39
N ALA A 508 36.08 -9.38 -11.80
CA ALA A 508 36.82 -9.85 -10.62
C ALA A 508 35.88 -10.09 -9.43
N LEU A 509 34.99 -9.14 -9.16
CA LEU A 509 33.98 -9.27 -8.10
C LEU A 509 33.03 -10.45 -8.34
N TYR A 510 32.64 -10.71 -9.59
CA TYR A 510 31.84 -11.88 -9.96
C TYR A 510 32.56 -13.20 -9.58
N TYR A 511 33.77 -13.46 -10.06
CA TYR A 511 34.43 -14.75 -9.78
C TYR A 511 34.77 -14.96 -8.30
N VAL A 512 35.23 -13.92 -7.60
CA VAL A 512 35.58 -13.99 -6.18
C VAL A 512 34.36 -14.31 -5.31
N SER A 513 33.24 -13.64 -5.59
CA SER A 513 32.00 -13.85 -4.83
C SER A 513 31.34 -15.21 -5.11
N GLY A 514 31.45 -15.74 -6.33
CA GLY A 514 30.96 -17.09 -6.67
C GLY A 514 31.73 -18.21 -5.96
N LEU A 515 33.07 -18.12 -5.94
CA LEU A 515 33.92 -19.09 -5.24
C LEU A 515 33.70 -19.06 -3.72
N ALA A 516 33.57 -17.86 -3.14
CA ALA A 516 33.27 -17.69 -1.73
C ALA A 516 31.89 -18.28 -1.36
N ALA A 517 30.87 -18.07 -2.20
CA ALA A 517 29.55 -18.64 -1.97
C ALA A 517 29.59 -20.18 -1.95
N ILE A 518 30.18 -20.82 -2.96
CA ILE A 518 30.23 -22.29 -3.03
C ILE A 518 31.00 -22.88 -1.85
N GLY A 519 32.13 -22.27 -1.47
CA GLY A 519 32.95 -22.73 -0.34
C GLY A 519 32.21 -22.65 1.00
N ILE A 520 31.49 -21.55 1.26
CA ILE A 520 30.80 -21.37 2.53
C ILE A 520 29.54 -22.24 2.63
N LEU A 521 28.83 -22.47 1.51
CA LEU A 521 27.68 -23.40 1.47
C LEU A 521 28.11 -24.82 1.84
N GLY A 522 29.24 -25.29 1.28
CA GLY A 522 29.79 -26.60 1.59
C GLY A 522 30.14 -26.75 3.07
N TRP A 523 30.80 -25.73 3.65
CA TRP A 523 31.11 -25.69 5.08
C TRP A 523 29.86 -25.69 5.97
N TRP A 524 28.83 -24.91 5.61
CA TRP A 524 27.61 -24.78 6.39
C TRP A 524 26.77 -26.06 6.39
N VAL A 525 26.53 -26.65 5.21
CA VAL A 525 25.72 -27.89 5.09
C VAL A 525 26.39 -29.06 5.82
N VAL A 526 27.72 -29.19 5.69
CA VAL A 526 28.47 -30.25 6.38
C VAL A 526 28.52 -29.99 7.89
N GLY A 527 28.74 -28.73 8.31
CA GLY A 527 28.87 -28.38 9.72
C GLY A 527 27.56 -28.48 10.52
N ASP A 528 26.42 -28.14 9.91
CA ASP A 528 25.10 -28.19 10.55
C ASP A 528 24.55 -29.62 10.59
N PHE A 529 24.78 -30.40 9.52
CA PHE A 529 24.48 -31.84 9.48
C PHE A 529 25.27 -32.60 10.55
N VAL A 530 26.58 -32.34 10.68
CA VAL A 530 27.42 -32.95 11.72
C VAL A 530 26.97 -32.54 13.12
N ARG A 531 26.63 -31.26 13.36
CA ARG A 531 26.14 -30.80 14.67
C ARG A 531 24.81 -31.45 15.07
N THR A 532 23.88 -31.56 14.13
CA THR A 532 22.56 -32.14 14.35
C THR A 532 22.64 -33.66 14.58
N VAL A 533 23.54 -34.35 13.88
CA VAL A 533 23.78 -35.78 14.08
C VAL A 533 24.48 -36.07 15.42
N LEU A 534 25.40 -35.20 15.84
CA LEU A 534 26.10 -35.35 17.12
C LEU A 534 25.22 -34.96 18.33
N SER A 535 24.27 -34.03 18.18
CA SER A 535 23.33 -33.65 19.25
C SER A 535 22.14 -34.61 19.41
N ALA A 536 21.86 -35.46 18.41
CA ALA A 536 20.80 -36.46 18.47
C ALA A 536 21.17 -37.72 19.30
N GLY A 537 22.42 -37.82 19.79
CA GLY A 537 22.95 -39.02 20.46
C GLY A 537 23.29 -38.87 21.96
N GLY A 538 22.99 -37.74 22.62
CA GLY A 538 23.37 -37.49 24.01
C GLY A 538 22.21 -37.04 24.89
N GLU A 539 22.04 -37.70 26.04
CA GLU A 539 21.04 -37.38 27.07
C GLU A 539 21.16 -35.95 27.64
N ILE A 540 20.02 -35.50 28.16
CA ILE A 540 19.72 -34.22 28.82
C ILE A 540 20.69 -33.93 29.99
N ALA A 541 21.47 -32.84 29.92
CA ALA A 541 21.90 -32.07 31.10
C ALA A 541 22.53 -30.70 30.74
N ALA A 542 22.31 -29.73 31.64
CA ALA A 542 22.80 -28.35 31.73
C ALA A 542 21.98 -27.25 31.03
N GLU A 543 21.59 -26.24 31.83
CA GLU A 543 21.04 -24.97 31.35
C GLU A 543 22.01 -24.32 30.34
N PRO A 544 21.53 -23.79 29.22
CA PRO A 544 22.41 -23.12 28.27
C PRO A 544 22.87 -21.80 28.88
N GLU A 545 24.18 -21.67 29.14
CA GLU A 545 24.78 -20.34 29.27
C GLU A 545 24.41 -19.49 28.04
N PRO A 546 24.24 -18.16 28.20
CA PRO A 546 23.96 -17.28 27.08
C PRO A 546 25.21 -17.21 26.19
N THR A 547 25.35 -18.16 25.27
CA THR A 547 26.34 -18.09 24.21
C THR A 547 26.02 -16.82 23.41
N PRO A 548 26.98 -15.88 23.27
CA PRO A 548 26.78 -14.75 22.37
C PRO A 548 26.51 -15.33 20.98
N PRO A 549 25.65 -14.70 20.15
CA PRO A 549 25.28 -15.25 18.86
C PRO A 549 26.53 -15.30 17.98
N THR A 550 27.21 -16.44 17.96
CA THR A 550 28.30 -16.75 17.04
C THR A 550 27.71 -17.29 15.73
N PHE A 551 26.66 -16.62 15.25
CA PHE A 551 26.11 -16.79 13.93
C PHE A 551 25.78 -15.41 13.37
N GLY A 552 26.61 -14.98 12.42
CA GLY A 552 26.51 -13.67 11.81
C GLY A 552 27.41 -13.60 10.60
N LEU A 553 28.71 -13.79 10.77
CA LEU A 553 29.68 -13.48 9.71
C LEU A 553 29.73 -14.52 8.59
N ILE A 554 29.68 -15.82 8.88
CA ILE A 554 29.84 -16.88 7.87
C ILE A 554 28.58 -16.99 6.99
N GLN A 555 27.39 -17.02 7.60
CA GLN A 555 26.12 -17.02 6.86
C GLN A 555 25.93 -15.72 6.08
N PHE A 556 26.22 -14.56 6.70
CA PHE A 556 26.20 -13.29 6.00
C PHE A 556 27.20 -13.27 4.84
N ALA A 557 28.43 -13.77 5.03
CA ALA A 557 29.43 -13.84 3.98
C ALA A 557 29.01 -14.76 2.84
N PHE A 558 28.41 -15.93 3.13
CA PHE A 558 27.84 -16.81 2.11
C PHE A 558 26.78 -16.09 1.28
N PHE A 559 25.78 -15.54 1.95
CA PHE A 559 24.63 -14.97 1.28
C PHE A 559 24.95 -13.62 0.61
N ALA A 560 25.84 -12.81 1.18
CA ALA A 560 26.37 -11.60 0.55
C ALA A 560 27.23 -11.94 -0.67
N ALA A 561 28.10 -12.96 -0.58
CA ALA A 561 28.87 -13.42 -1.72
C ALA A 561 27.97 -14.00 -2.83
N ALA A 562 26.98 -14.83 -2.48
CA ALA A 562 26.01 -15.34 -3.44
C ALA A 562 25.21 -14.20 -4.09
N ALA A 563 24.77 -13.22 -3.32
CA ALA A 563 24.04 -12.06 -3.81
C ALA A 563 24.83 -11.21 -4.78
N ILE A 564 26.08 -10.88 -4.43
CA ILE A 564 27.00 -10.10 -5.24
C ILE A 564 27.30 -10.87 -6.55
N TRP A 565 27.55 -12.17 -6.44
CA TRP A 565 27.77 -13.05 -7.59
C TRP A 565 26.58 -13.04 -8.55
N PHE A 566 25.37 -13.23 -8.02
CA PHE A 566 24.15 -13.23 -8.83
C PHE A 566 23.80 -11.86 -9.41
N HIS A 567 24.08 -10.76 -8.71
CA HIS A 567 23.86 -9.40 -9.22
C HIS A 567 24.72 -9.10 -10.45
N PHE A 568 26.01 -9.43 -10.39
CA PHE A 568 26.91 -9.21 -11.52
C PHE A 568 26.62 -10.19 -12.68
N ARG A 569 26.27 -11.44 -12.38
CA ARG A 569 25.79 -12.40 -13.39
C ARG A 569 24.52 -11.91 -14.11
N GLU A 570 23.62 -11.26 -13.39
CA GLU A 570 22.36 -10.74 -13.93
C GLU A 570 22.56 -9.56 -14.89
N LYS A 571 23.54 -8.68 -14.60
CA LYS A 571 23.90 -7.55 -15.47
C LYS A 571 24.47 -7.99 -16.82
N SER A 572 25.22 -9.10 -16.86
CA SER A 572 25.90 -9.57 -18.08
C SER A 572 25.05 -10.43 -19.02
N LEU A 573 23.89 -10.93 -18.58
CA LEU A 573 23.11 -11.93 -19.32
C LEU A 573 21.78 -11.38 -19.88
N ALA A 574 21.43 -11.87 -21.07
CA ALA A 574 20.06 -11.90 -21.58
C ALA A 574 19.16 -12.76 -20.64
N PHE A 575 17.86 -12.87 -20.93
CA PHE A 575 16.96 -13.71 -20.13
C PHE A 575 17.52 -15.13 -19.92
N ASP A 576 17.73 -15.52 -18.66
CA ASP A 576 18.23 -16.83 -18.27
C ASP A 576 17.17 -17.55 -17.42
N TRP A 577 16.62 -18.63 -17.95
CA TRP A 577 15.60 -19.43 -17.28
C TRP A 577 16.12 -20.11 -16.01
N THR A 578 17.38 -20.53 -15.99
CA THR A 578 17.97 -21.21 -14.83
C THR A 578 18.19 -20.23 -13.69
N LEU A 579 18.66 -19.02 -14.00
CA LEU A 579 18.82 -17.95 -13.02
C LEU A 579 17.47 -17.49 -12.48
N ALA A 580 16.47 -17.31 -13.35
CA ALA A 580 15.10 -17.00 -12.95
C ALA A 580 14.55 -18.09 -12.02
N LEU A 581 14.58 -19.36 -12.42
CA LEU A 581 14.04 -20.44 -11.61
C LEU A 581 14.78 -20.58 -10.27
N GLY A 582 16.11 -20.58 -10.29
CA GLY A 582 16.93 -20.74 -9.09
C GLY A 582 16.69 -19.62 -8.07
N THR A 583 16.68 -18.37 -8.52
CA THR A 583 16.40 -17.23 -7.61
C THR A 583 14.96 -17.20 -7.13
N GLY A 584 13.99 -17.62 -7.95
CA GLY A 584 12.60 -17.81 -7.52
C GLY A 584 12.46 -18.89 -6.43
N VAL A 585 13.15 -20.03 -6.59
CA VAL A 585 13.16 -21.10 -5.58
C VAL A 585 13.79 -20.62 -4.27
N VAL A 586 14.93 -19.91 -4.34
CA VAL A 586 15.58 -19.34 -3.14
C VAL A 586 14.69 -18.32 -2.43
N ALA A 587 13.98 -17.47 -3.18
CA ALA A 587 13.04 -16.51 -2.62
C ALA A 587 11.91 -17.22 -1.87
N VAL A 588 11.28 -18.23 -2.48
CA VAL A 588 10.21 -19.03 -1.85
C VAL A 588 10.75 -19.79 -0.64
N ALA A 589 11.91 -20.44 -0.74
CA ALA A 589 12.52 -21.15 0.37
C ALA A 589 12.81 -20.21 1.56
N SER A 590 13.27 -18.98 1.30
CA SER A 590 13.53 -17.98 2.34
C SER A 590 12.25 -17.57 3.07
N LEU A 591 11.14 -17.36 2.34
CA LEU A 591 9.84 -17.10 2.95
C LEU A 591 9.35 -18.30 3.77
N THR A 592 9.46 -19.52 3.23
CA THR A 592 9.06 -20.74 3.95
C THR A 592 9.86 -20.92 5.23
N LEU A 593 11.17 -20.65 5.21
CA LEU A 593 12.03 -20.72 6.39
C LEU A 593 11.67 -19.64 7.42
N CYS A 594 11.41 -18.40 6.99
CA CYS A 594 10.93 -17.34 7.88
C CYS A 594 9.65 -17.78 8.63
N LEU A 595 8.69 -18.39 7.93
CA LEU A 595 7.48 -18.94 8.54
C LEU A 595 7.79 -20.13 9.47
N GLY A 596 8.61 -21.07 9.00
CA GLY A 596 8.98 -22.27 9.74
C GLY A 596 9.65 -21.95 11.08
N TYR A 597 10.57 -20.99 11.10
CA TYR A 597 11.18 -20.53 12.35
C TYR A 597 10.18 -19.81 13.26
N ALA A 598 9.27 -18.99 12.72
CA ALA A 598 8.23 -18.36 13.53
C ALA A 598 7.30 -19.39 14.19
N VAL A 599 6.94 -20.46 13.45
CA VAL A 599 6.20 -21.60 14.00
C VAL A 599 7.04 -22.34 15.05
N SER A 600 8.34 -22.52 14.82
CA SER A 600 9.26 -23.14 15.79
C SER A 600 9.31 -22.35 17.11
N VAL A 601 9.33 -21.02 17.06
CA VAL A 601 9.24 -20.15 18.24
C VAL A 601 7.90 -20.30 18.93
N PHE A 602 6.80 -20.28 18.18
CA PHE A 602 5.45 -20.47 18.71
C PHE A 602 5.30 -21.80 19.46
N LEU A 603 5.91 -22.88 18.93
CA LEU A 603 5.91 -24.21 19.54
C LEU A 603 6.93 -24.37 20.69
N GLY A 604 7.74 -23.35 20.98
CA GLY A 604 8.74 -23.37 22.04
C GLY A 604 10.04 -24.10 21.71
N PHE A 605 10.25 -24.52 20.46
CA PHE A 605 11.48 -25.19 20.01
C PHE A 605 12.64 -24.23 19.76
N THR A 606 12.36 -22.94 19.54
CA THR A 606 13.39 -21.93 19.24
C THR A 606 13.17 -20.68 20.08
N PRO A 607 14.20 -20.13 20.75
CA PRO A 607 14.10 -18.84 21.42
C PRO A 607 13.80 -17.70 20.43
N ALA A 608 12.97 -16.75 20.84
CA ALA A 608 12.59 -15.61 19.99
C ALA A 608 13.80 -14.78 19.51
N ASP A 609 14.83 -14.64 20.36
CA ASP A 609 16.05 -13.89 20.00
C ASP A 609 16.88 -14.60 18.92
N ALA A 610 16.94 -15.94 18.97
CA ALA A 610 17.56 -16.72 17.91
C ALA A 610 16.80 -16.54 16.60
N PHE A 611 15.47 -16.58 16.62
CA PHE A 611 14.66 -16.30 15.43
C PHE A 611 14.91 -14.91 14.85
N ARG A 612 14.94 -13.86 15.69
CA ARG A 612 15.19 -12.48 15.25
C ARG A 612 16.53 -12.33 14.52
N ALA A 613 17.58 -13.07 14.95
CA ALA A 613 18.86 -13.08 14.26
C ALA A 613 18.78 -13.76 12.88
N HIS A 614 18.15 -14.94 12.78
CA HIS A 614 17.97 -15.66 11.52
C HIS A 614 17.09 -14.86 10.53
N LEU A 615 16.08 -14.16 11.05
CA LEU A 615 15.15 -13.36 10.26
C LEU A 615 15.86 -12.28 9.43
N ILE A 616 16.94 -11.67 9.94
CA ILE A 616 17.74 -10.68 9.20
C ILE A 616 18.34 -11.33 7.94
N VAL A 617 19.02 -12.46 8.11
CA VAL A 617 19.70 -13.17 7.01
C VAL A 617 18.68 -13.64 5.99
N LEU A 618 17.62 -14.31 6.42
CA LEU A 618 16.57 -14.82 5.53
C LEU A 618 15.89 -13.70 4.74
N SER A 619 15.69 -12.53 5.36
CA SER A 619 15.12 -11.37 4.68
C SER A 619 16.05 -10.78 3.62
N ILE A 620 17.35 -10.65 3.93
CA ILE A 620 18.35 -10.16 2.96
C ILE A 620 18.40 -11.09 1.74
N VAL A 621 18.43 -12.41 1.97
CA VAL A 621 18.43 -13.43 0.90
C VAL A 621 17.17 -13.33 0.07
N TYR A 622 16.01 -13.21 0.73
CA TYR A 622 14.73 -13.03 0.06
C TYR A 622 14.74 -11.81 -0.87
N PHE A 623 15.16 -10.64 -0.38
CA PHE A 623 15.12 -9.41 -1.18
C PHE A 623 16.05 -9.50 -2.38
N ILE A 624 17.27 -10.00 -2.19
CA ILE A 624 18.26 -10.14 -3.27
C ILE A 624 17.73 -11.12 -4.33
N SER A 625 17.35 -12.32 -3.91
CA SER A 625 16.86 -13.36 -4.83
C SER A 625 15.60 -12.91 -5.57
N SER A 626 14.66 -12.26 -4.88
CA SER A 626 13.42 -11.76 -5.48
C SER A 626 13.64 -10.60 -6.45
N VAL A 627 14.56 -9.69 -6.17
CA VAL A 627 14.91 -8.61 -7.11
C VAL A 627 15.55 -9.17 -8.38
N VAL A 628 16.46 -10.15 -8.24
CA VAL A 628 17.07 -10.83 -9.40
C VAL A 628 16.01 -11.60 -10.19
N TRP A 629 15.15 -12.35 -9.51
CA TRP A 629 14.02 -13.06 -10.14
C TRP A 629 13.12 -12.12 -10.93
N LEU A 630 12.69 -11.02 -10.32
CA LEU A 630 11.79 -10.05 -10.95
C LEU A 630 12.43 -9.44 -12.20
N ARG A 631 13.71 -9.06 -12.12
CA ARG A 631 14.45 -8.51 -13.26
C ARG A 631 14.63 -9.51 -14.39
N GLN A 632 14.87 -10.78 -14.09
CA GLN A 632 14.89 -11.84 -15.11
C GLN A 632 13.51 -11.98 -15.75
N TRP A 633 12.44 -11.95 -14.95
CA TRP A 633 11.08 -12.05 -15.48
C TRP A 633 10.71 -10.89 -16.41
N GLU A 634 11.25 -9.69 -16.17
CA GLU A 634 11.12 -8.54 -17.08
C GLU A 634 11.83 -8.73 -18.42
N LYS A 635 12.99 -9.38 -18.40
CA LYS A 635 13.79 -9.68 -19.61
C LYS A 635 13.16 -10.79 -20.46
N ARG A 636 12.15 -11.50 -19.94
CA ARG A 636 11.51 -12.63 -20.63
C ARG A 636 10.95 -12.19 -21.99
N PRO A 637 11.30 -12.88 -23.09
CA PRO A 637 10.73 -12.59 -24.40
C PRO A 637 9.20 -12.67 -24.33
N LYS A 638 8.50 -11.57 -24.67
CA LYS A 638 7.04 -11.60 -24.81
C LYS A 638 6.72 -12.55 -25.97
N ARG A 639 5.97 -13.63 -25.71
CA ARG A 639 5.48 -14.51 -26.78
C ARG A 639 4.75 -13.65 -27.81
N ARG A 640 5.15 -13.76 -29.09
CA ARG A 640 4.40 -13.12 -30.18
C ARG A 640 2.95 -13.64 -30.11
N PRO A 641 1.93 -12.77 -30.21
CA PRO A 641 0.59 -13.25 -30.47
C PRO A 641 0.64 -14.00 -31.81
N TRP A 642 0.18 -15.25 -31.79
CA TRP A 642 -0.04 -16.05 -32.99
C TRP A 642 -1.27 -15.56 -33.71
#